data_AF-A4CGL6-F1
#
_entry.id   AF-A4CGL6-F1
#
_cell.length_a   1.000
_cell.length_b   1.000
_cell.length_c   1.000
_cell.angle_alpha   90.00
_cell.angle_beta   90.00
_cell.angle_gamma   90.00
#
_symmetry.space_group_name_H-M   'P 1'
#
loop_
_entity.id
_entity.type
_entity.pdbx_description
1 polymer ?
#
loop_
_entity_poly.entity_id
_entity_poly.type
_entity_poly.pdbx_seq_one_letter_code
_entity_poly.pdbx_strand_id
1 'polypeptide(L)'
;MMPLRFSGRTCVLLLAALALIPACSEKKQHPVDRVIGSFSDSLPHIGLPPDADATDANWAGADLGPKPPVKPLYPEESAKHFLLPDGYRMEPVLTEPEIEQPGAIAFDGNGRMYVLELRSYMLTADSDGELDPISRISRWEDRDHDGVYETGTVFVDSLVFPRFVLPYGKDCILAMESNRDNVYRYTDTDGDGRADQKELFTNRFGRAGNVEHQQAFMYYGMDNWLYSTVNAFRVRETAGGIIRQPTGYNHAQWGLTHDDDGKLWFLGGASGVPSYFQFPIHYGNFEVPDELAEGFKVPWGAPVRIADMQGGMDQVRQPDGSLNEVTGSAGNDIYRGDRLPRELYGELFYGEPVARIVRQVHPVVAEGLTTLHNAYQEEKSEFLRSTDPLFRPVDLTTAPDGTLYVTDMYRGIIQEGQWVQPGSYLRARIEQYQLDKVIGLGRIWRLTHEGIPRDKTRPRMLDQQPSELIQYLNHPNGWWRDKAQQLIVLSGDTSLGPRLEELLGSESEGTNARIHALWCLEGLGLLQENHIRQLAASPQPRLRIQALRAGESLYLEGPAGLDATYNRMMEDPVADVAIQAMLSAKFLGLENLESRIAAIADTSDIRGIRLVGEQILDQLEAGGNNLADGDFSEEQLASLERGKAIYNELCVQCHGAGGIGKPAGKDQLMAPALASSLRVQGHPRYALGAILHGLQGEIEGKQYAGGIMVGNAEQSDRWIADITSYIRVGLGNGASLVTEADAAAFRQATRGRQAPYSYPELLASIPRELKPTEAWKMEASHTQPVVIGGVASPRAAFDFGGWTTGADQQVGMWYRIDFPEPIRLEEIQFDAPANGTVWAAAKKPAAYPRELSVQASQDGQTWKEITRVRPDSLEVAFKLPPTRLRALRLELTDVPDDPGIPWSMRQMRLYGQQESQQSTHSKPETK
;
A
#
# COMPACT_ATOMS: atom_id res chain seq x y z
N MET A 1 60.20 -18.09 -41.88
CA MET A 1 60.44 -18.14 -43.34
C MET A 1 59.54 -17.10 -44.00
N MET A 2 60.13 -16.33 -44.89
CA MET A 2 59.60 -15.16 -45.61
C MET A 2 58.53 -15.56 -46.67
N PRO A 3 57.88 -14.62 -47.41
CA PRO A 3 56.42 -14.45 -47.43
C PRO A 3 55.84 -14.51 -48.86
N LEU A 4 54.54 -14.23 -49.05
CA LEU A 4 54.03 -13.73 -50.34
C LEU A 4 52.95 -12.67 -50.10
N ARG A 5 53.13 -11.51 -50.75
CA ARG A 5 52.31 -10.29 -50.74
C ARG A 5 51.62 -10.09 -52.10
N PHE A 6 50.64 -9.17 -52.09
CA PHE A 6 50.02 -8.39 -53.18
C PHE A 6 48.89 -9.08 -53.97
N SER A 7 47.80 -8.43 -54.40
CA SER A 7 47.31 -7.03 -54.31
C SER A 7 45.87 -6.94 -54.87
N GLY A 8 45.08 -5.96 -54.42
CA GLY A 8 44.38 -5.03 -55.33
C GLY A 8 43.00 -5.42 -55.95
N ARG A 9 41.94 -4.87 -55.36
CA ARG A 9 40.90 -4.00 -55.98
C ARG A 9 40.13 -4.42 -57.27
N THR A 10 38.83 -4.66 -57.03
CA THR A 10 37.62 -4.07 -57.67
C THR A 10 37.05 -4.61 -58.99
N CYS A 11 35.77 -4.99 -58.89
CA CYS A 11 34.63 -4.65 -59.79
C CYS A 11 34.09 -5.70 -60.81
N VAL A 12 32.82 -6.08 -60.54
CA VAL A 12 31.64 -6.18 -61.43
C VAL A 12 30.93 -7.54 -61.45
N LEU A 13 29.74 -7.51 -60.82
CA LEU A 13 28.48 -8.23 -61.07
C LEU A 13 28.49 -9.52 -61.92
N LEU A 14 27.98 -10.61 -61.32
CA LEU A 14 26.92 -11.39 -61.97
C LEU A 14 25.95 -11.95 -60.90
N LEU A 15 24.66 -11.73 -61.14
CA LEU A 15 23.53 -12.05 -60.29
C LEU A 15 23.01 -13.46 -60.56
N ALA A 16 22.36 -14.00 -59.52
CA ALA A 16 21.25 -14.96 -59.54
C ALA A 16 21.54 -16.44 -59.83
N ALA A 17 21.45 -17.27 -58.79
CA ALA A 17 20.21 -18.02 -58.51
C ALA A 17 20.46 -19.06 -57.40
N LEU A 18 20.00 -18.80 -56.18
CA LEU A 18 19.66 -19.84 -55.20
C LEU A 18 18.73 -19.27 -54.11
N ALA A 19 17.45 -19.65 -54.26
CA ALA A 19 16.42 -19.81 -53.23
C ALA A 19 16.28 -18.75 -52.12
N LEU A 20 15.46 -17.74 -52.38
CA LEU A 20 14.67 -17.06 -51.34
C LEU A 20 13.47 -17.95 -50.99
N ILE A 21 13.53 -18.64 -49.86
CA ILE A 21 12.32 -19.05 -49.15
C ILE A 21 11.94 -17.84 -48.30
N PRO A 22 10.79 -17.17 -48.52
CA PRO A 22 10.34 -16.18 -47.57
C PRO A 22 10.00 -16.93 -46.29
N ALA A 23 10.69 -16.63 -45.20
CA ALA A 23 10.15 -16.91 -43.89
C ALA A 23 8.82 -16.14 -43.81
N CYS A 24 7.71 -16.85 -43.93
CA CYS A 24 6.41 -16.32 -43.52
C CYS A 24 6.54 -16.00 -42.03
N SER A 25 6.87 -14.75 -41.69
CA SER A 25 6.50 -14.23 -40.39
C SER A 25 4.97 -14.22 -40.40
N GLU A 26 4.34 -15.17 -39.69
CA GLU A 26 2.94 -15.01 -39.34
C GLU A 26 2.80 -13.62 -38.70
N LYS A 27 2.10 -12.71 -39.37
CA LYS A 27 1.77 -11.42 -38.77
C LYS A 27 0.96 -11.77 -37.52
N LYS A 28 1.52 -11.53 -36.33
CA LYS A 28 0.77 -11.67 -35.08
C LYS A 28 -0.52 -10.87 -35.23
N GLN A 29 -1.65 -11.54 -35.07
CA GLN A 29 -2.96 -10.93 -35.13
C GLN A 29 -3.06 -9.83 -34.06
N HIS A 30 -3.64 -8.68 -34.41
CA HIS A 30 -3.81 -7.57 -33.46
C HIS A 30 -4.68 -8.03 -32.27
N PRO A 31 -4.40 -7.63 -31.02
CA PRO A 31 -5.17 -8.06 -29.85
C PRO A 31 -6.67 -7.80 -29.97
N VAL A 32 -7.06 -6.65 -30.54
CA VAL A 32 -8.47 -6.32 -30.83
C VAL A 32 -9.10 -7.35 -31.77
N ASP A 33 -8.43 -7.74 -32.87
CA ASP A 33 -8.94 -8.76 -33.78
C ASP A 33 -9.07 -10.13 -33.11
N ARG A 34 -8.10 -10.48 -32.24
CA ARG A 34 -8.14 -11.72 -31.45
C ARG A 34 -9.37 -11.76 -30.55
N VAL A 35 -9.67 -10.65 -29.86
CA VAL A 35 -10.86 -10.52 -29.01
C VAL A 35 -12.13 -10.57 -29.85
N ILE A 36 -12.21 -9.83 -30.96
CA ILE A 36 -13.35 -9.86 -31.89
C ILE A 36 -13.61 -11.28 -32.40
N GLY A 37 -12.56 -12.06 -32.68
CA GLY A 37 -12.65 -13.45 -33.10
C GLY A 37 -13.09 -14.44 -32.02
N SER A 38 -13.17 -14.03 -30.75
CA SER A 38 -13.56 -14.89 -29.62
C SER A 38 -15.06 -14.89 -29.31
N PHE A 39 -15.83 -13.96 -29.90
CA PHE A 39 -17.26 -13.84 -29.68
C PHE A 39 -18.05 -14.96 -30.37
N SER A 40 -19.19 -15.31 -29.78
CA SER A 40 -20.14 -16.25 -30.42
C SER A 40 -21.00 -15.53 -31.45
N ASP A 41 -21.25 -16.19 -32.59
CA ASP A 41 -22.22 -15.77 -33.60
C ASP A 41 -23.68 -15.89 -33.13
N SER A 42 -23.95 -16.70 -32.09
CA SER A 42 -25.29 -16.86 -31.52
C SER A 42 -25.54 -15.86 -30.39
N LEU A 43 -26.67 -15.13 -30.44
CA LEU A 43 -27.04 -14.23 -29.36
C LEU A 43 -27.53 -15.02 -28.12
N PRO A 44 -27.00 -14.71 -26.92
CA PRO A 44 -27.43 -15.34 -25.67
C PRO A 44 -28.91 -15.06 -25.39
N HIS A 45 -29.61 -16.07 -24.88
CA HIS A 45 -30.97 -15.93 -24.37
C HIS A 45 -30.90 -15.92 -22.85
N ILE A 46 -31.17 -14.77 -22.25
CA ILE A 46 -31.07 -14.58 -20.80
C ILE A 46 -32.49 -14.56 -20.22
N GLY A 47 -32.73 -15.48 -19.29
CA GLY A 47 -33.96 -15.51 -18.50
C GLY A 47 -33.76 -14.80 -17.16
N LEU A 48 -34.88 -14.44 -16.52
CA LEU A 48 -34.85 -14.09 -15.11
C LEU A 48 -34.38 -15.34 -14.32
N PRO A 49 -33.42 -15.21 -13.39
CA PRO A 49 -33.01 -16.33 -12.54
C PRO A 49 -34.21 -16.96 -11.81
N PRO A 50 -34.24 -18.29 -11.58
CA PRO A 50 -35.38 -18.98 -10.97
C PRO A 50 -35.85 -18.40 -9.64
N ASP A 51 -34.91 -17.85 -8.84
CA ASP A 51 -35.17 -17.29 -7.52
C ASP A 51 -35.29 -15.76 -7.51
N ALA A 52 -35.18 -15.10 -8.68
CA ALA A 52 -35.27 -13.65 -8.77
C ALA A 52 -36.73 -13.18 -8.93
N ASP A 53 -37.09 -12.12 -8.21
CA ASP A 53 -38.40 -11.48 -8.32
C ASP A 53 -38.36 -10.40 -9.41
N ALA A 54 -39.21 -10.50 -10.43
CA ALA A 54 -39.29 -9.53 -11.52
C ALA A 54 -39.74 -8.14 -11.06
N THR A 55 -40.33 -8.04 -9.87
CA THR A 55 -40.76 -6.78 -9.24
C THR A 55 -39.69 -6.17 -8.34
N ASP A 56 -38.60 -6.89 -8.07
CA ASP A 56 -37.44 -6.37 -7.35
C ASP A 56 -36.84 -5.17 -8.08
N ALA A 57 -36.41 -4.15 -7.33
CA ALA A 57 -35.91 -2.90 -7.90
C ALA A 57 -34.68 -3.11 -8.82
N ASN A 58 -33.88 -4.16 -8.59
CA ASN A 58 -32.74 -4.47 -9.45
C ASN A 58 -33.17 -4.97 -10.84
N TRP A 59 -34.34 -5.61 -10.95
CA TRP A 59 -34.82 -6.28 -12.16
C TRP A 59 -36.00 -5.57 -12.84
N ALA A 60 -36.75 -4.74 -12.10
CA ALA A 60 -37.92 -4.07 -12.62
C ALA A 60 -37.59 -3.22 -13.86
N GLY A 61 -38.21 -3.54 -15.00
CA GLY A 61 -37.97 -2.86 -16.28
C GLY A 61 -36.72 -3.30 -17.04
N ALA A 62 -36.01 -4.33 -16.58
CA ALA A 62 -34.86 -4.89 -17.26
C ALA A 62 -35.23 -5.56 -18.59
N ASP A 63 -34.65 -5.11 -19.71
CA ASP A 63 -34.76 -5.80 -21.00
C ASP A 63 -33.74 -6.95 -21.10
N LEU A 64 -34.17 -8.18 -20.85
CA LEU A 64 -33.34 -9.40 -20.95
C LEU A 64 -33.36 -10.06 -22.33
N GLY A 65 -33.97 -9.41 -23.34
CA GLY A 65 -33.99 -9.91 -24.71
C GLY A 65 -32.58 -10.03 -25.31
N PRO A 66 -32.36 -10.85 -26.35
CA PRO A 66 -31.04 -11.00 -26.97
C PRO A 66 -30.45 -9.66 -27.45
N LYS A 67 -29.16 -9.42 -27.16
CA LYS A 67 -28.45 -8.19 -27.56
C LYS A 67 -27.19 -8.51 -28.36
N PRO A 68 -26.80 -7.66 -29.33
CA PRO A 68 -25.49 -7.76 -29.98
C PRO A 68 -24.35 -7.65 -28.95
N PRO A 69 -23.25 -8.40 -29.12
CA PRO A 69 -22.10 -8.27 -28.24
C PRO A 69 -21.47 -6.88 -28.28
N VAL A 70 -20.92 -6.44 -27.15
CA VAL A 70 -20.09 -5.24 -27.08
C VAL A 70 -18.69 -5.60 -27.57
N LYS A 71 -18.32 -5.14 -28.76
CA LYS A 71 -17.02 -5.43 -29.38
C LYS A 71 -16.00 -4.33 -29.06
N PRO A 72 -14.72 -4.66 -28.83
CA PRO A 72 -13.67 -3.66 -28.67
C PRO A 72 -13.44 -2.88 -29.96
N LEU A 73 -13.05 -1.62 -29.78
CA LEU A 73 -12.60 -0.72 -30.85
C LEU A 73 -11.08 -0.69 -30.89
N TYR A 74 -10.51 -0.24 -32.01
CA TYR A 74 -9.11 0.17 -32.05
C TYR A 74 -8.91 1.51 -31.31
N PRO A 75 -7.71 1.83 -30.80
CA PRO A 75 -7.47 3.08 -30.08
C PRO A 75 -7.98 4.32 -30.84
N GLU A 76 -7.68 4.45 -32.12
CA GLU A 76 -8.08 5.60 -32.93
C GLU A 76 -9.61 5.70 -33.11
N GLU A 77 -10.32 4.58 -33.09
CA GLU A 77 -11.78 4.56 -33.15
C GLU A 77 -12.38 4.89 -31.78
N SER A 78 -11.85 4.32 -30.69
CA SER A 78 -12.29 4.61 -29.33
C SER A 78 -12.09 6.09 -28.96
N ALA A 79 -11.01 6.71 -29.43
CA ALA A 79 -10.76 8.14 -29.23
C ALA A 79 -11.89 9.05 -29.75
N LYS A 80 -12.63 8.61 -30.79
CA LYS A 80 -13.78 9.35 -31.35
C LYS A 80 -15.02 9.31 -30.45
N HIS A 81 -15.04 8.42 -29.46
CA HIS A 81 -16.13 8.27 -28.52
C HIS A 81 -15.99 9.16 -27.27
N PHE A 82 -14.85 9.86 -27.10
CA PHE A 82 -14.65 10.83 -26.04
C PHE A 82 -15.37 12.14 -26.34
N LEU A 83 -16.17 12.57 -25.37
CA LEU A 83 -16.87 13.85 -25.33
C LEU A 83 -16.16 14.71 -24.29
N LEU A 84 -15.45 15.72 -24.77
CA LEU A 84 -14.63 16.65 -23.99
C LEU A 84 -15.07 18.10 -24.25
N PRO A 85 -14.69 19.06 -23.39
CA PRO A 85 -14.89 20.48 -23.68
C PRO A 85 -14.09 20.89 -24.92
N ASP A 86 -14.52 21.97 -25.57
CA ASP A 86 -13.87 22.50 -26.76
C ASP A 86 -12.37 22.74 -26.53
N GLY A 87 -11.55 22.41 -27.52
CA GLY A 87 -10.10 22.55 -27.47
C GLY A 87 -9.35 21.37 -26.81
N TYR A 88 -10.02 20.47 -26.10
CA TYR A 88 -9.39 19.28 -25.51
C TYR A 88 -9.45 18.06 -26.44
N ARG A 89 -8.43 17.21 -26.37
CA ARG A 89 -8.42 15.88 -27.03
C ARG A 89 -7.60 14.87 -26.23
N MET A 90 -7.93 13.60 -26.41
CA MET A 90 -7.13 12.47 -25.91
C MET A 90 -6.21 11.94 -27.00
N GLU A 91 -4.94 11.75 -26.66
CA GLU A 91 -3.93 11.16 -27.54
C GLU A 91 -3.45 9.83 -26.93
N PRO A 92 -3.36 8.73 -27.71
CA PRO A 92 -2.82 7.48 -27.19
C PRO A 92 -1.32 7.64 -26.93
N VAL A 93 -0.85 7.17 -25.77
CA VAL A 93 0.56 7.24 -25.35
C VAL A 93 1.21 5.86 -25.36
N LEU A 94 0.46 4.86 -24.90
CA LEU A 94 0.86 3.45 -24.81
C LEU A 94 -0.40 2.60 -24.80
N THR A 95 -0.50 1.62 -25.69
CA THR A 95 -1.73 0.82 -25.90
C THR A 95 -1.41 -0.67 -26.04
N GLU A 96 -2.43 -1.52 -26.16
CA GLU A 96 -2.22 -2.88 -26.67
C GLU A 96 -1.54 -2.87 -28.06
N PRO A 97 -0.71 -3.88 -28.42
CA PRO A 97 -0.31 -5.08 -27.65
C PRO A 97 0.77 -4.86 -26.57
N GLU A 98 1.36 -3.68 -26.46
CA GLU A 98 2.52 -3.42 -25.59
C GLU A 98 2.19 -3.62 -24.11
N ILE A 99 1.00 -3.16 -23.70
CA ILE A 99 0.45 -3.32 -22.34
C ILE A 99 -0.90 -4.03 -22.35
N GLU A 100 -1.27 -4.61 -21.21
CA GLU A 100 -2.56 -5.25 -21.00
C GLU A 100 -3.09 -4.92 -19.60
N GLN A 101 -4.37 -4.53 -19.51
CA GLN A 101 -5.09 -4.26 -18.26
C GLN A 101 -4.31 -3.38 -17.27
N PRO A 102 -3.86 -2.17 -17.70
CA PRO A 102 -3.14 -1.27 -16.82
C PRO A 102 -4.06 -0.82 -15.67
N GLY A 103 -3.56 -0.90 -14.43
CA GLY A 103 -4.26 -0.49 -13.22
C GLY A 103 -3.77 0.83 -12.65
N ALA A 104 -2.48 1.14 -12.82
CA ALA A 104 -1.87 2.40 -12.37
C ALA A 104 -0.57 2.69 -13.13
N ILE A 105 -0.18 3.96 -13.18
CA ILE A 105 1.12 4.38 -13.73
C ILE A 105 1.90 5.27 -12.76
N ALA A 106 3.23 5.27 -12.88
CA ALA A 106 4.08 6.19 -12.14
C ALA A 106 5.37 6.51 -12.91
N PHE A 107 5.89 7.73 -12.76
CA PHE A 107 7.11 8.16 -13.43
C PHE A 107 8.30 8.31 -12.46
N ASP A 108 9.48 7.87 -12.89
CA ASP A 108 10.73 8.10 -12.16
C ASP A 108 11.43 9.41 -12.55
N GLY A 109 12.55 9.76 -11.92
CA GLY A 109 13.26 11.02 -12.17
C GLY A 109 13.74 11.26 -13.61
N ASN A 110 13.75 10.23 -14.46
CA ASN A 110 14.11 10.33 -15.88
C ASN A 110 12.87 10.30 -16.80
N GLY A 111 11.67 10.37 -16.23
CA GLY A 111 10.41 10.32 -16.96
C GLY A 111 10.08 8.93 -17.50
N ARG A 112 10.74 7.88 -17.02
CA ARG A 112 10.41 6.51 -17.43
C ARG A 112 9.11 6.11 -16.75
N MET A 113 8.16 5.59 -17.53
CA MET A 113 6.83 5.23 -17.05
C MET A 113 6.84 3.78 -16.58
N TYR A 114 6.49 3.56 -15.32
CA TYR A 114 6.19 2.23 -14.81
C TYR A 114 4.69 2.00 -14.90
N VAL A 115 4.29 0.84 -15.42
CA VAL A 115 2.88 0.46 -15.61
C VAL A 115 2.61 -0.79 -14.80
N LEU A 116 1.66 -0.70 -13.87
CA LEU A 116 1.15 -1.84 -13.13
C LEU A 116 0.08 -2.53 -13.99
N GLU A 117 0.31 -3.78 -14.38
CA GLU A 117 -0.54 -4.53 -15.29
C GLU A 117 -1.25 -5.69 -14.55
N LEU A 118 -2.57 -5.59 -14.42
CA LEU A 118 -3.44 -6.56 -13.71
C LEU A 118 -3.89 -7.70 -14.63
N ARG A 119 -2.93 -8.44 -15.17
CA ARG A 119 -3.16 -9.44 -16.23
C ARG A 119 -4.00 -10.64 -15.81
N SER A 120 -4.20 -10.86 -14.51
CA SER A 120 -5.06 -11.93 -13.98
C SER A 120 -6.48 -11.45 -13.63
N TYR A 121 -6.78 -10.15 -13.68
CA TYR A 121 -8.04 -9.63 -13.18
C TYR A 121 -9.24 -10.09 -14.02
N MET A 122 -10.18 -10.81 -13.41
CA MET A 122 -11.48 -11.13 -14.00
C MET A 122 -11.41 -11.64 -15.45
N LEU A 123 -10.53 -12.62 -15.71
CA LEU A 123 -10.36 -13.25 -17.03
C LEU A 123 -11.56 -14.09 -17.46
N THR A 124 -12.34 -14.56 -16.49
CA THR A 124 -13.66 -15.17 -16.69
C THR A 124 -14.66 -14.44 -15.81
N ALA A 125 -15.95 -14.58 -16.13
CA ALA A 125 -17.00 -14.05 -15.27
C ALA A 125 -17.10 -14.76 -13.91
N ASP A 126 -16.41 -15.90 -13.74
CA ASP A 126 -16.31 -16.67 -12.49
C ASP A 126 -14.99 -16.40 -11.74
N SER A 127 -14.17 -15.46 -12.22
CA SER A 127 -12.89 -15.04 -11.63
C SER A 127 -11.82 -16.13 -11.58
N ASP A 128 -11.88 -17.09 -12.50
CA ASP A 128 -10.90 -18.18 -12.53
C ASP A 128 -9.49 -17.63 -12.77
N GLY A 129 -8.54 -18.05 -11.93
CA GLY A 129 -7.13 -17.70 -12.06
C GLY A 129 -6.78 -16.27 -11.63
N GLU A 130 -7.67 -15.57 -10.91
CA GLU A 130 -7.45 -14.17 -10.51
C GLU A 130 -6.18 -13.95 -9.67
N LEU A 131 -5.81 -14.97 -8.89
CA LEU A 131 -4.60 -14.98 -8.06
C LEU A 131 -3.41 -15.71 -8.71
N ASP A 132 -3.50 -16.05 -9.99
CA ASP A 132 -2.37 -16.63 -10.71
C ASP A 132 -1.24 -15.59 -10.87
N PRO A 133 0.04 -16.01 -10.72
CA PRO A 133 1.18 -15.11 -10.79
C PRO A 133 1.54 -14.76 -12.25
N ILE A 134 0.62 -14.12 -12.97
CA ILE A 134 0.78 -13.73 -14.39
C ILE A 134 0.73 -12.21 -14.60
N SER A 135 0.44 -11.45 -13.54
CA SER A 135 0.48 -9.99 -13.57
C SER A 135 1.92 -9.50 -13.48
N ARG A 136 2.18 -8.24 -13.85
CA ARG A 136 3.54 -7.71 -13.93
C ARG A 136 3.58 -6.20 -13.72
N ILE A 137 4.79 -5.69 -13.53
CA ILE A 137 5.09 -4.26 -13.64
C ILE A 137 6.06 -4.08 -14.81
N SER A 138 5.69 -3.31 -15.81
CA SER A 138 6.55 -2.96 -16.94
C SER A 138 7.13 -1.55 -16.82
N ARG A 139 8.24 -1.28 -17.50
CA ARG A 139 8.90 0.03 -17.56
C ARG A 139 9.03 0.45 -19.01
N TRP A 140 8.65 1.68 -19.31
CA TRP A 140 8.57 2.24 -20.66
C TRP A 140 9.28 3.58 -20.77
N GLU A 141 9.82 3.86 -21.95
CA GLU A 141 10.55 5.08 -22.28
C GLU A 141 10.08 5.61 -23.64
N ASP A 142 9.82 6.92 -23.69
CA ASP A 142 9.77 7.73 -24.92
C ASP A 142 11.22 8.07 -25.33
N ARG A 143 11.81 7.31 -26.27
CA ARG A 143 13.23 7.47 -26.59
C ARG A 143 13.48 8.57 -27.60
N ASP A 144 12.57 8.78 -28.53
CA ASP A 144 12.67 9.79 -29.59
C ASP A 144 12.02 11.14 -29.22
N HIS A 145 11.40 11.23 -28.05
CA HIS A 145 10.77 12.42 -27.46
C HIS A 145 9.57 12.89 -28.27
N ASP A 146 8.87 12.00 -28.96
CA ASP A 146 7.65 12.33 -29.71
C ASP A 146 6.38 12.34 -28.83
N GLY A 147 6.49 11.82 -27.61
CA GLY A 147 5.43 11.77 -26.61
C GLY A 147 4.70 10.43 -26.55
N VAL A 148 5.07 9.46 -27.37
CA VAL A 148 4.63 8.06 -27.34
C VAL A 148 5.69 7.25 -26.61
N TYR A 149 5.29 6.26 -25.81
CA TYR A 149 6.22 5.41 -25.06
C TYR A 149 6.39 4.09 -25.82
N GLU A 150 7.43 3.98 -26.63
CA GLU A 150 7.60 2.92 -27.62
C GLU A 150 8.64 1.84 -27.22
N THR A 151 9.48 2.12 -26.23
CA THR A 151 10.50 1.16 -25.77
C THR A 151 10.21 0.71 -24.35
N GLY A 152 9.98 -0.59 -24.14
CA GLY A 152 9.72 -1.12 -22.80
C GLY A 152 10.33 -2.47 -22.48
N THR A 153 10.39 -2.75 -21.19
CA THR A 153 10.83 -4.02 -20.58
C THR A 153 9.84 -4.45 -19.49
N VAL A 154 9.81 -5.75 -19.21
CA VAL A 154 9.15 -6.24 -17.99
C VAL A 154 10.10 -6.00 -16.84
N PHE A 155 9.77 -5.06 -15.95
CA PHE A 155 10.62 -4.68 -14.84
C PHE A 155 10.55 -5.71 -13.71
N VAL A 156 9.33 -6.13 -13.35
CA VAL A 156 9.07 -7.26 -12.43
C VAL A 156 7.98 -8.14 -13.02
N ASP A 157 8.24 -9.43 -13.12
CA ASP A 157 7.33 -10.42 -13.71
C ASP A 157 6.73 -11.35 -12.66
N SER A 158 5.73 -12.13 -13.09
CA SER A 158 5.11 -13.21 -12.32
C SER A 158 4.57 -12.79 -10.95
N LEU A 159 3.93 -11.61 -10.91
CA LEU A 159 3.32 -11.07 -9.70
C LEU A 159 1.89 -11.59 -9.53
N VAL A 160 1.53 -11.88 -8.28
CA VAL A 160 0.13 -12.11 -7.90
C VAL A 160 -0.54 -10.75 -7.66
N PHE A 161 -1.35 -10.31 -8.62
CA PHE A 161 -2.18 -9.11 -8.54
C PHE A 161 -1.48 -7.93 -7.83
N PRO A 162 -0.50 -7.27 -8.49
CA PRO A 162 0.27 -6.20 -7.88
C PRO A 162 -0.65 -5.06 -7.42
N ARG A 163 -0.34 -4.49 -6.26
CA ARG A 163 -1.20 -3.49 -5.60
C ARG A 163 -0.87 -2.07 -5.97
N PHE A 164 0.41 -1.73 -6.02
CA PHE A 164 0.88 -0.39 -6.39
C PHE A 164 2.29 -0.46 -6.99
N VAL A 165 2.68 0.60 -7.67
CA VAL A 165 4.04 0.84 -8.17
C VAL A 165 4.49 2.24 -7.79
N LEU A 166 5.59 2.37 -7.05
CA LEU A 166 6.13 3.66 -6.63
C LEU A 166 7.63 3.73 -6.93
N PRO A 167 8.08 4.51 -7.93
CA PRO A 167 9.49 4.82 -8.11
C PRO A 167 10.08 5.48 -6.86
N TYR A 168 11.17 4.90 -6.36
CA TYR A 168 11.74 5.22 -5.05
C TYR A 168 13.27 5.21 -5.11
N GLY A 169 13.85 6.31 -5.59
CA GLY A 169 15.27 6.43 -5.85
C GLY A 169 15.67 5.99 -7.26
N LYS A 170 16.96 5.77 -7.47
CA LYS A 170 17.53 5.41 -8.77
C LYS A 170 17.26 3.94 -9.10
N ASP A 171 16.70 3.70 -10.30
CA ASP A 171 16.47 2.38 -10.88
C ASP A 171 15.73 1.40 -9.95
N CYS A 172 14.80 1.94 -9.16
CA CYS A 172 14.21 1.25 -8.03
C CYS A 172 12.72 1.61 -7.85
N ILE A 173 11.89 0.60 -7.55
CA ILE A 173 10.48 0.78 -7.18
C ILE A 173 10.14 0.09 -5.86
N LEU A 174 9.08 0.56 -5.20
CA LEU A 174 8.38 -0.16 -4.16
C LEU A 174 7.10 -0.78 -4.74
N ALA A 175 6.85 -2.05 -4.43
CA ALA A 175 5.66 -2.78 -4.86
C ALA A 175 5.24 -3.85 -3.85
N MET A 176 3.98 -4.27 -3.95
CA MET A 176 3.34 -5.27 -3.09
C MET A 176 2.37 -6.11 -3.93
N GLU A 177 2.18 -7.38 -3.56
CA GLU A 177 1.21 -8.31 -4.16
C GLU A 177 -0.05 -8.44 -3.29
N SER A 178 -1.19 -8.79 -3.89
CA SER A 178 -2.40 -9.13 -3.13
C SER A 178 -2.18 -10.30 -2.17
N ASN A 179 -2.94 -10.32 -1.07
CA ASN A 179 -2.87 -11.39 -0.06
C ASN A 179 -1.44 -11.59 0.52
N ARG A 180 -0.63 -10.53 0.55
CA ARG A 180 0.71 -10.48 1.17
C ARG A 180 0.76 -9.33 2.16
N ASP A 181 1.78 -9.35 3.02
CA ASP A 181 1.99 -8.32 4.06
C ASP A 181 3.12 -7.34 3.75
N ASN A 182 4.03 -7.78 2.89
CA ASN A 182 5.33 -7.18 2.71
C ASN A 182 5.34 -6.29 1.49
N VAL A 183 5.86 -5.09 1.69
CA VAL A 183 6.28 -4.21 0.61
C VAL A 183 7.74 -4.52 0.31
N TYR A 184 8.05 -4.75 -0.95
CA TYR A 184 9.41 -5.02 -1.40
C TYR A 184 9.94 -3.86 -2.23
N ARG A 185 11.25 -3.63 -2.09
CA ARG A 185 12.07 -2.82 -2.97
C ARG A 185 12.59 -3.71 -4.09
N TYR A 186 12.34 -3.32 -5.33
CA TYR A 186 12.86 -3.97 -6.53
C TYR A 186 13.82 -3.03 -7.23
N THR A 187 15.05 -3.47 -7.45
CA THR A 187 16.13 -2.65 -8.01
C THR A 187 16.74 -3.33 -9.23
N ASP A 188 17.02 -2.52 -10.25
CA ASP A 188 17.76 -2.86 -11.46
C ASP A 188 19.22 -2.40 -11.25
N THR A 189 20.12 -3.34 -10.94
CA THR A 189 21.50 -3.00 -10.56
C THR A 189 22.48 -2.91 -11.74
N ASP A 190 22.09 -3.40 -12.93
CA ASP A 190 22.93 -3.41 -14.13
C ASP A 190 22.44 -2.48 -15.27
N GLY A 191 21.25 -1.89 -15.11
CA GLY A 191 20.67 -0.90 -16.01
C GLY A 191 20.01 -1.50 -17.25
N ASP A 192 19.73 -2.82 -17.28
CA ASP A 192 19.11 -3.49 -18.43
C ASP A 192 17.59 -3.25 -18.54
N GLY A 193 16.99 -2.68 -17.49
CA GLY A 193 15.57 -2.44 -17.39
C GLY A 193 14.74 -3.50 -16.72
N ARG A 194 15.37 -4.39 -15.97
CA ARG A 194 14.73 -5.45 -15.21
C ARG A 194 15.27 -5.41 -13.79
N ALA A 195 14.37 -5.58 -12.82
CA ALA A 195 14.82 -5.72 -11.44
C ALA A 195 15.53 -7.08 -11.27
N ASP A 196 16.77 -7.03 -10.81
CA ASP A 196 17.59 -8.21 -10.47
C ASP A 196 17.77 -8.38 -8.95
N GLN A 197 17.37 -7.38 -8.16
CA GLN A 197 17.38 -7.40 -6.71
C GLN A 197 15.96 -7.19 -6.13
N LYS A 198 15.62 -7.98 -5.09
CA LYS A 198 14.37 -7.87 -4.31
C LYS A 198 14.70 -7.84 -2.82
N GLU A 199 14.38 -6.73 -2.16
CA GLU A 199 14.66 -6.51 -0.74
C GLU A 199 13.37 -6.21 0.02
N LEU A 200 13.23 -6.71 1.24
CA LEU A 200 12.11 -6.33 2.10
C LEU A 200 12.27 -4.84 2.47
N PHE A 201 11.29 -4.02 2.14
CA PHE A 201 11.26 -2.61 2.54
C PHE A 201 10.56 -2.45 3.89
N THR A 202 9.30 -2.90 3.98
CA THR A 202 8.51 -2.90 5.22
C THR A 202 7.45 -4.00 5.18
N ASN A 203 6.82 -4.28 6.32
CA ASN A 203 5.72 -5.23 6.47
C ASN A 203 4.46 -4.55 7.03
N ARG A 204 3.41 -5.31 7.37
CA ARG A 204 2.12 -4.85 7.92
C ARG A 204 1.31 -3.94 7.03
N PHE A 205 1.45 -4.12 5.72
CA PHE A 205 0.56 -3.52 4.76
C PHE A 205 -0.55 -4.49 4.35
N GLY A 206 -0.52 -5.75 4.79
CA GLY A 206 -1.34 -6.80 4.20
C GLY A 206 -2.80 -6.82 4.58
N ARG A 207 -3.63 -7.13 3.58
CA ARG A 207 -5.00 -7.62 3.73
C ARG A 207 -5.20 -8.80 2.79
N ALA A 208 -6.22 -9.60 3.09
CA ALA A 208 -6.68 -10.65 2.19
C ALA A 208 -8.19 -10.64 2.04
N GLY A 209 -8.65 -11.39 1.06
CA GLY A 209 -10.05 -11.41 0.63
C GLY A 209 -10.19 -10.74 -0.73
N ASN A 210 -11.36 -10.19 -0.98
CA ASN A 210 -11.68 -9.50 -2.22
C ASN A 210 -10.63 -8.42 -2.55
N VAL A 211 -10.07 -8.49 -3.76
CA VAL A 211 -8.98 -7.63 -4.23
C VAL A 211 -9.39 -6.15 -4.34
N GLU A 212 -10.68 -5.84 -4.48
CA GLU A 212 -11.23 -4.48 -4.45
C GLU A 212 -11.09 -3.80 -3.08
N HIS A 213 -11.00 -4.58 -2.00
CA HIS A 213 -10.93 -4.09 -0.61
C HIS A 213 -9.52 -4.15 -0.01
N GLN A 214 -8.52 -4.45 -0.83
CA GLN A 214 -7.11 -4.38 -0.46
C GLN A 214 -6.51 -3.03 -0.87
N GLN A 215 -5.37 -2.66 -0.30
CA GLN A 215 -4.64 -1.43 -0.61
C GLN A 215 -4.35 -1.36 -2.11
N ALA A 216 -4.57 -0.24 -2.80
CA ALA A 216 -4.27 -0.12 -4.24
C ALA A 216 -3.29 1.03 -4.59
N PHE A 217 -2.96 1.90 -3.64
CA PHE A 217 -2.01 2.99 -3.89
C PHE A 217 -1.06 3.16 -2.71
N MET A 218 0.19 3.51 -3.04
CA MET A 218 1.20 3.98 -2.09
C MET A 218 1.86 5.23 -2.66
N TYR A 219 1.94 6.29 -1.85
CA TYR A 219 2.33 7.63 -2.31
C TYR A 219 3.40 8.23 -1.41
N TYR A 220 4.38 8.92 -2.00
CA TYR A 220 5.41 9.69 -1.28
C TYR A 220 4.92 11.12 -1.08
N GLY A 221 4.50 11.44 0.14
CA GLY A 221 4.03 12.78 0.50
C GLY A 221 5.17 13.80 0.57
N MET A 222 4.82 15.08 0.38
CA MET A 222 5.76 16.20 0.53
C MET A 222 6.38 16.29 1.93
N ASP A 223 5.74 15.68 2.94
CA ASP A 223 6.25 15.60 4.31
C ASP A 223 7.27 14.46 4.52
N ASN A 224 7.76 13.87 3.43
CA ASN A 224 8.71 12.75 3.40
C ASN A 224 8.17 11.44 4.02
N TRP A 225 6.86 11.33 4.22
CA TRP A 225 6.17 10.12 4.65
C TRP A 225 5.52 9.38 3.48
N LEU A 226 5.41 8.06 3.60
CA LEU A 226 4.71 7.18 2.68
C LEU A 226 3.33 6.86 3.25
N TYR A 227 2.32 7.05 2.42
CA TYR A 227 0.92 6.81 2.73
C TYR A 227 0.35 5.75 1.80
N SER A 228 -0.64 4.99 2.28
CA SER A 228 -1.35 4.04 1.45
C SER A 228 -2.86 4.09 1.71
N THR A 229 -3.65 3.84 0.68
CA THR A 229 -5.09 3.57 0.82
C THR A 229 -5.35 2.47 1.84
N VAL A 230 -6.53 2.46 2.48
CA VAL A 230 -7.02 1.45 3.42
C VAL A 230 -6.30 1.39 4.78
N ASN A 231 -5.01 1.72 4.85
CA ASN A 231 -4.24 1.65 6.10
C ASN A 231 -4.32 2.96 6.89
N ALA A 232 -4.60 2.86 8.20
CA ALA A 232 -4.63 3.99 9.14
C ALA A 232 -3.24 4.24 9.77
N PHE A 233 -2.20 4.23 8.95
CA PHE A 233 -0.85 4.57 9.37
C PHE A 233 -0.04 5.08 8.18
N ARG A 234 1.04 5.80 8.48
CA ARG A 234 2.08 6.23 7.54
C ARG A 234 3.43 5.63 7.91
N VAL A 235 4.32 5.46 6.95
CA VAL A 235 5.68 4.96 7.18
C VAL A 235 6.74 5.88 6.59
N ARG A 236 7.94 5.91 7.16
CA ARG A 236 9.06 6.69 6.62
C ARG A 236 10.36 5.92 6.78
N GLU A 237 11.22 5.98 5.77
CA GLU A 237 12.58 5.47 5.87
C GLU A 237 13.49 6.50 6.56
N THR A 238 14.28 6.03 7.52
CA THR A 238 15.28 6.83 8.25
C THR A 238 16.61 6.08 8.30
N ALA A 239 17.69 6.74 8.72
CA ALA A 239 18.97 6.07 8.96
C ALA A 239 18.89 4.91 9.98
N GLY A 240 17.91 4.98 10.89
CA GLY A 240 17.59 3.96 11.89
C GLY A 240 16.71 2.82 11.39
N GLY A 241 16.17 2.91 10.17
CA GLY A 241 15.21 1.96 9.59
C GLY A 241 13.86 2.60 9.29
N ILE A 242 12.86 1.76 9.00
CA ILE A 242 11.49 2.22 8.77
C ILE A 242 10.84 2.58 10.10
N ILE A 243 10.22 3.74 10.17
CA ILE A 243 9.36 4.16 11.28
C ILE A 243 7.90 4.18 10.82
N ARG A 244 6.98 3.89 11.74
CA ARG A 244 5.53 3.91 11.48
C ARG A 244 4.84 4.83 12.49
N GLN A 245 3.90 5.63 12.00
CA GLN A 245 3.03 6.46 12.84
C GLN A 245 1.56 6.20 12.49
N PRO A 246 0.66 6.13 13.49
CA PRO A 246 -0.77 6.03 13.24
C PRO A 246 -1.28 7.27 12.51
N THR A 247 -2.37 7.11 11.77
CA THR A 247 -3.15 8.19 11.17
C THR A 247 -4.63 7.94 11.45
N GLY A 248 -5.50 8.86 11.05
CA GLY A 248 -6.93 8.53 10.92
C GLY A 248 -7.18 7.43 9.88
N TYR A 249 -8.35 6.82 9.95
CA TYR A 249 -8.86 5.91 8.92
C TYR A 249 -9.10 6.70 7.63
N ASN A 250 -8.57 6.31 6.48
CA ASN A 250 -8.71 7.10 5.25
C ASN A 250 -9.95 6.77 4.39
N HIS A 251 -10.70 5.71 4.73
CA HIS A 251 -11.87 5.22 3.97
C HIS A 251 -11.67 5.14 2.44
N ALA A 252 -10.43 4.96 1.99
CA ALA A 252 -10.06 5.02 0.59
C ALA A 252 -9.58 3.69 0.07
N GLN A 253 -9.83 3.45 -1.21
CA GLN A 253 -9.54 2.18 -1.88
C GLN A 253 -8.70 2.41 -3.14
N TRP A 254 -9.11 3.32 -4.01
CA TRP A 254 -8.57 3.42 -5.37
C TRP A 254 -8.13 4.83 -5.74
N GLY A 255 -7.36 5.47 -4.87
CA GLY A 255 -6.73 6.73 -5.24
C GLY A 255 -6.10 7.46 -4.07
N LEU A 256 -4.96 8.08 -4.34
CA LEU A 256 -4.21 8.90 -3.39
C LEU A 256 -3.29 9.86 -4.15
N THR A 257 -3.43 11.15 -3.84
CA THR A 257 -2.52 12.21 -4.33
C THR A 257 -2.32 13.27 -3.24
N HIS A 258 -1.60 14.35 -3.55
CA HIS A 258 -1.50 15.54 -2.72
C HIS A 258 -1.54 16.83 -3.55
N ASP A 259 -1.89 17.94 -2.90
CA ASP A 259 -1.81 19.27 -3.50
C ASP A 259 -0.41 19.91 -3.34
N ASP A 260 -0.27 21.18 -3.73
CA ASP A 260 0.98 21.96 -3.60
C ASP A 260 1.42 22.22 -2.15
N ASP A 261 0.54 21.99 -1.18
CA ASP A 261 0.80 22.15 0.24
C ASP A 261 0.99 20.79 0.93
N GLY A 262 1.03 19.69 0.17
CA GLY A 262 1.20 18.34 0.69
C GLY A 262 0.03 17.91 1.59
N LYS A 263 -1.16 18.47 1.39
CA LYS A 263 -2.39 17.90 1.95
C LYS A 263 -2.78 16.73 1.07
N LEU A 264 -3.01 15.58 1.69
CA LEU A 264 -3.39 14.36 0.98
C LEU A 264 -4.85 14.40 0.57
N TRP A 265 -5.14 13.80 -0.58
CA TRP A 265 -6.48 13.65 -1.14
C TRP A 265 -6.69 12.18 -1.47
N PHE A 266 -7.52 11.52 -0.68
CA PHE A 266 -7.84 10.12 -0.87
C PHE A 266 -9.13 9.93 -1.67
N LEU A 267 -9.27 8.78 -2.34
CA LEU A 267 -10.48 8.44 -3.09
C LEU A 267 -11.18 7.20 -2.50
N GLY A 268 -12.42 7.38 -2.07
CA GLY A 268 -13.29 6.30 -1.65
C GLY A 268 -13.81 5.53 -2.87
N GLY A 269 -13.51 4.24 -2.92
CA GLY A 269 -13.96 3.38 -4.02
C GLY A 269 -15.46 3.15 -3.97
N ALA A 270 -15.92 2.44 -2.93
CA ALA A 270 -17.33 2.10 -2.75
C ALA A 270 -18.24 3.30 -2.44
N SER A 271 -17.70 4.39 -1.86
CA SER A 271 -18.47 5.62 -1.66
C SER A 271 -18.58 6.47 -2.93
N GLY A 272 -17.72 6.21 -3.93
CA GLY A 272 -17.66 6.95 -5.19
C GLY A 272 -17.24 8.42 -5.06
N VAL A 273 -16.69 8.83 -3.91
CA VAL A 273 -16.34 10.24 -3.63
C VAL A 273 -14.99 10.36 -2.95
N PRO A 274 -14.30 11.51 -3.10
CA PRO A 274 -13.10 11.80 -2.33
C PRO A 274 -13.34 11.67 -0.82
N SER A 275 -12.33 11.22 -0.09
CA SER A 275 -12.35 11.11 1.37
C SER A 275 -11.14 11.82 1.97
N TYR A 276 -11.29 12.32 3.20
CA TYR A 276 -10.23 12.97 3.98
C TYR A 276 -9.38 13.99 3.23
N PHE A 277 -10.04 15.06 2.79
CA PHE A 277 -9.43 16.20 2.10
C PHE A 277 -9.51 17.50 2.93
N GLN A 278 -10.10 17.47 4.12
CA GLN A 278 -10.23 18.65 4.99
C GLN A 278 -8.88 19.03 5.59
N PHE A 279 -8.24 18.09 6.28
CA PHE A 279 -7.00 18.30 7.04
C PHE A 279 -6.04 17.13 6.82
N PRO A 280 -4.73 17.30 7.08
CA PRO A 280 -3.78 16.20 7.00
C PRO A 280 -4.17 15.02 7.93
N ILE A 281 -4.32 13.83 7.34
CA ILE A 281 -4.91 12.64 7.99
C ILE A 281 -4.21 12.16 9.27
N HIS A 282 -2.93 12.50 9.47
CA HIS A 282 -2.18 12.08 10.66
C HIS A 282 -2.60 12.81 11.95
N TYR A 283 -3.41 13.88 11.85
CA TYR A 283 -4.04 14.51 13.02
C TYR A 283 -5.28 13.78 13.54
N GLY A 284 -5.75 12.78 12.79
CA GLY A 284 -6.94 11.99 13.09
C GLY A 284 -8.10 12.31 12.15
N ASN A 285 -9.25 11.70 12.43
CA ASN A 285 -10.47 11.88 11.67
C ASN A 285 -11.28 13.06 12.25
N PHE A 286 -11.76 13.94 11.37
CA PHE A 286 -12.64 15.05 11.68
C PHE A 286 -13.87 14.95 10.79
N GLU A 287 -15.05 15.15 11.36
CA GLU A 287 -16.31 15.13 10.61
C GLU A 287 -16.73 16.55 10.25
N VAL A 288 -16.94 16.80 8.96
CA VAL A 288 -17.41 18.10 8.46
C VAL A 288 -18.75 17.88 7.75
N PRO A 289 -19.88 18.33 8.33
CA PRO A 289 -21.16 18.25 7.66
C PRO A 289 -21.16 19.17 6.43
N ASP A 290 -21.85 18.72 5.38
CA ASP A 290 -22.02 19.44 4.12
C ASP A 290 -20.71 19.71 3.34
N GLU A 291 -19.73 18.80 3.46
CA GLU A 291 -18.46 18.89 2.72
C GLU A 291 -18.57 18.58 1.22
N LEU A 292 -19.70 18.05 0.78
CA LEU A 292 -20.03 17.81 -0.63
C LEU A 292 -21.21 18.70 -1.01
N ALA A 293 -21.09 19.44 -2.12
CA ALA A 293 -22.18 20.26 -2.63
C ALA A 293 -23.40 19.41 -3.05
N GLU A 294 -24.58 20.04 -3.07
CA GLU A 294 -25.81 19.37 -3.52
C GLU A 294 -25.64 18.77 -4.92
N GLY A 295 -26.05 17.51 -5.07
CA GLY A 295 -25.95 16.78 -6.34
C GLY A 295 -24.56 16.29 -6.72
N PHE A 296 -23.52 16.50 -5.89
CA PHE A 296 -22.15 16.03 -6.16
C PHE A 296 -22.10 14.54 -6.48
N LYS A 297 -22.87 13.71 -5.78
CA LYS A 297 -22.88 12.25 -5.99
C LYS A 297 -23.55 11.80 -7.29
N VAL A 298 -24.22 12.70 -8.02
CA VAL A 298 -24.96 12.37 -9.23
C VAL A 298 -24.02 12.48 -10.44
N PRO A 299 -23.66 11.37 -11.13
CA PRO A 299 -22.84 11.41 -12.33
C PRO A 299 -23.66 11.77 -13.56
N TRP A 300 -23.05 12.42 -14.56
CA TRP A 300 -23.72 12.78 -15.81
C TRP A 300 -23.03 12.20 -17.04
N GLY A 301 -22.91 10.87 -17.07
CA GLY A 301 -22.28 10.12 -18.17
C GLY A 301 -23.02 10.18 -19.50
N ALA A 302 -22.38 9.65 -20.55
CA ALA A 302 -22.99 9.53 -21.87
C ALA A 302 -23.99 8.35 -21.92
N PRO A 303 -24.96 8.34 -22.85
CA PRO A 303 -25.96 7.27 -22.95
C PRO A 303 -25.38 6.01 -23.58
N VAL A 304 -24.70 5.17 -22.77
CA VAL A 304 -24.10 3.88 -23.21
C VAL A 304 -25.16 2.78 -23.39
N ARG A 305 -26.24 2.81 -22.60
CA ARG A 305 -27.45 1.97 -22.73
C ARG A 305 -27.26 0.44 -22.62
N ILE A 306 -26.22 -0.04 -21.94
CA ILE A 306 -26.07 -1.48 -21.62
C ILE A 306 -26.53 -1.85 -20.21
N ALA A 307 -26.70 -0.85 -19.33
CA ALA A 307 -27.22 -1.02 -17.97
C ALA A 307 -26.47 -2.08 -17.13
N ASP A 308 -25.13 -2.10 -17.19
CA ASP A 308 -24.22 -3.07 -16.54
C ASP A 308 -23.81 -2.66 -15.11
N MET A 309 -24.76 -2.17 -14.32
CA MET A 309 -24.54 -1.69 -12.95
C MET A 309 -24.73 -2.85 -11.95
N GLN A 310 -23.85 -2.95 -10.97
CA GLN A 310 -23.90 -4.00 -9.95
C GLN A 310 -25.23 -4.00 -9.18
N GLY A 311 -25.71 -2.80 -8.79
CA GLY A 311 -26.99 -2.61 -8.11
C GLY A 311 -28.23 -2.64 -9.01
N GLY A 312 -28.13 -3.16 -10.24
CA GLY A 312 -29.30 -3.36 -11.09
C GLY A 312 -29.93 -2.08 -11.65
N MET A 313 -31.19 -2.19 -12.07
CA MET A 313 -31.98 -1.11 -12.67
C MET A 313 -32.21 0.07 -11.72
N ASP A 314 -32.13 -0.12 -10.41
CA ASP A 314 -32.21 0.96 -9.40
C ASP A 314 -31.04 1.95 -9.52
N GLN A 315 -29.90 1.50 -10.06
CA GLN A 315 -28.73 2.35 -10.32
C GLN A 315 -28.74 2.96 -11.74
N VAL A 316 -29.76 2.63 -12.54
CA VAL A 316 -29.85 3.04 -13.95
C VAL A 316 -30.76 4.24 -14.07
N ARG A 317 -30.22 5.32 -14.60
CA ARG A 317 -30.98 6.49 -15.00
C ARG A 317 -31.80 6.20 -16.25
N GLN A 318 -33.07 6.59 -16.22
CA GLN A 318 -33.99 6.43 -17.34
C GLN A 318 -34.27 7.79 -18.01
N PRO A 319 -34.37 7.86 -19.34
CA PRO A 319 -34.22 6.78 -20.32
C PRO A 319 -32.80 6.66 -20.93
N ASP A 320 -31.79 7.37 -20.41
CA ASP A 320 -30.44 7.42 -20.99
C ASP A 320 -29.61 6.15 -20.76
N GLY A 321 -29.94 5.36 -19.73
CA GLY A 321 -29.25 4.14 -19.36
C GLY A 321 -27.89 4.38 -18.69
N SER A 322 -27.60 5.60 -18.25
CA SER A 322 -26.36 5.92 -17.53
C SER A 322 -26.49 5.62 -16.05
N LEU A 323 -25.39 5.70 -15.32
CA LEU A 323 -25.37 5.58 -13.86
C LEU A 323 -26.12 6.77 -13.21
N ASN A 324 -26.84 6.56 -12.11
CA ASN A 324 -27.59 7.62 -11.41
C ASN A 324 -26.91 8.14 -10.14
N GLU A 325 -26.00 7.37 -9.53
CA GLU A 325 -25.16 7.75 -8.39
C GLU A 325 -23.76 7.15 -8.56
N VAL A 326 -22.71 7.84 -8.15
CA VAL A 326 -21.33 7.30 -8.21
C VAL A 326 -21.20 6.03 -7.36
N THR A 327 -20.51 5.01 -7.88
CA THR A 327 -20.45 3.68 -7.22
C THR A 327 -19.05 3.13 -7.03
N GLY A 328 -18.07 3.58 -7.81
CA GLY A 328 -16.80 2.88 -7.91
C GLY A 328 -15.66 3.74 -8.41
N SER A 329 -15.47 4.91 -7.80
CA SER A 329 -14.55 5.92 -8.33
C SER A 329 -13.10 5.50 -8.12
N ALA A 330 -12.29 5.62 -9.16
CA ALA A 330 -10.93 5.11 -9.21
C ALA A 330 -10.00 6.09 -9.90
N GLY A 331 -8.77 6.18 -9.38
CA GLY A 331 -7.75 7.10 -9.83
C GLY A 331 -8.08 8.54 -9.47
N ASN A 332 -7.16 9.24 -8.82
CA ASN A 332 -7.30 10.68 -8.66
C ASN A 332 -5.97 11.39 -8.73
N ASP A 333 -5.99 12.61 -9.28
CA ASP A 333 -4.87 13.52 -9.17
C ASP A 333 -5.34 14.97 -9.02
N ILE A 334 -4.59 15.77 -8.26
CA ILE A 334 -4.72 17.22 -8.28
C ILE A 334 -3.85 17.69 -9.44
N TYR A 335 -4.45 18.30 -10.45
CA TYR A 335 -3.68 18.71 -11.62
C TYR A 335 -2.72 19.84 -11.25
N ARG A 336 -1.42 19.52 -11.27
CA ARG A 336 -0.32 20.46 -10.93
C ARG A 336 0.65 20.65 -12.09
N GLY A 337 0.22 20.32 -13.30
CA GLY A 337 0.98 20.51 -14.54
C GLY A 337 0.85 21.94 -15.10
N ASP A 338 1.67 22.26 -16.09
CA ASP A 338 1.75 23.59 -16.72
C ASP A 338 1.37 23.60 -18.20
N ARG A 339 0.84 22.48 -18.74
CA ARG A 339 0.53 22.29 -20.17
C ARG A 339 -0.94 21.97 -20.49
N LEU A 340 -1.83 22.38 -19.59
CA LEU A 340 -3.27 22.52 -19.82
C LEU A 340 -3.69 23.93 -19.39
N PRO A 341 -4.93 24.37 -19.70
CA PRO A 341 -5.42 25.69 -19.30
C PRO A 341 -5.26 25.94 -17.80
N ARG A 342 -4.90 27.18 -17.44
CA ARG A 342 -4.42 27.54 -16.10
C ARG A 342 -5.49 27.35 -15.03
N GLU A 343 -6.76 27.47 -15.40
CA GLU A 343 -7.93 27.23 -14.56
C GLU A 343 -8.04 25.79 -14.04
N LEU A 344 -7.38 24.82 -14.69
CA LEU A 344 -7.35 23.45 -14.19
C LEU A 344 -6.34 23.25 -13.06
N TYR A 345 -5.40 24.18 -12.87
CA TYR A 345 -4.34 24.02 -11.87
C TYR A 345 -4.92 24.03 -10.45
N GLY A 346 -4.73 22.96 -9.70
CA GLY A 346 -5.27 22.77 -8.36
C GLY A 346 -6.67 22.13 -8.31
N GLU A 347 -7.29 21.87 -9.47
CA GLU A 347 -8.52 21.10 -9.56
C GLU A 347 -8.23 19.61 -9.32
N LEU A 348 -9.17 18.92 -8.68
CA LEU A 348 -9.10 17.47 -8.49
C LEU A 348 -9.78 16.79 -9.66
N PHE A 349 -9.12 15.80 -10.26
CA PHE A 349 -9.72 14.91 -11.25
C PHE A 349 -9.79 13.50 -10.72
N TYR A 350 -10.90 12.80 -11.00
CA TYR A 350 -11.00 11.37 -10.71
C TYR A 350 -11.84 10.61 -11.75
N GLY A 351 -11.56 9.32 -11.91
CA GLY A 351 -12.30 8.44 -12.82
C GLY A 351 -13.51 7.80 -12.16
N GLU A 352 -14.58 7.57 -12.93
CA GLU A 352 -15.67 6.68 -12.52
C GLU A 352 -15.90 5.63 -13.63
N PRO A 353 -15.21 4.47 -13.55
CA PRO A 353 -15.24 3.41 -14.55
C PRO A 353 -16.63 2.88 -14.91
N VAL A 354 -17.57 2.87 -13.95
CA VAL A 354 -18.94 2.39 -14.20
C VAL A 354 -19.73 3.42 -14.99
N ALA A 355 -19.50 4.72 -14.78
CA ALA A 355 -20.14 5.78 -15.58
C ALA A 355 -19.39 6.12 -16.87
N ARG A 356 -18.14 5.66 -17.04
CA ARG A 356 -17.24 5.96 -18.17
C ARG A 356 -16.94 7.46 -18.28
N ILE A 357 -16.64 8.08 -17.15
CA ILE A 357 -16.38 9.52 -17.03
C ILE A 357 -15.04 9.78 -16.34
N VAL A 358 -14.50 10.96 -16.60
CA VAL A 358 -13.57 11.65 -15.69
C VAL A 358 -14.27 12.89 -15.17
N ARG A 359 -14.34 13.03 -13.86
CA ARG A 359 -14.92 14.19 -13.19
C ARG A 359 -13.83 15.22 -12.89
N GLN A 360 -14.17 16.49 -13.08
CA GLN A 360 -13.43 17.63 -12.55
C GLN A 360 -14.14 18.15 -11.30
N VAL A 361 -13.40 18.29 -10.20
CA VAL A 361 -13.87 18.77 -8.92
C VAL A 361 -13.17 20.09 -8.59
N HIS A 362 -13.99 21.11 -8.33
CA HIS A 362 -13.58 22.41 -7.86
C HIS A 362 -13.69 22.48 -6.33
N PRO A 363 -12.58 22.45 -5.59
CA PRO A 363 -12.59 22.61 -4.13
C PRO A 363 -12.73 24.08 -3.76
N VAL A 364 -13.72 24.41 -2.93
CA VAL A 364 -13.93 25.75 -2.39
C VAL A 364 -13.59 25.76 -0.90
N VAL A 365 -12.63 26.59 -0.50
CA VAL A 365 -12.28 26.77 0.92
C VAL A 365 -12.96 28.02 1.47
N ALA A 366 -13.78 27.86 2.50
CA ALA A 366 -14.43 28.94 3.21
C ALA A 366 -14.34 28.69 4.72
N GLU A 367 -13.93 29.73 5.48
CA GLU A 367 -13.84 29.67 6.95
C GLU A 367 -13.01 28.48 7.47
N GLY A 368 -11.99 28.06 6.71
CA GLY A 368 -11.11 26.94 7.06
C GLY A 368 -11.67 25.54 6.76
N LEU A 369 -12.79 25.45 6.04
CA LEU A 369 -13.41 24.20 5.63
C LEU A 369 -13.49 24.11 4.12
N THR A 370 -13.30 22.91 3.57
CA THR A 370 -13.38 22.64 2.14
C THR A 370 -14.75 22.05 1.78
N THR A 371 -15.41 22.59 0.77
CA THR A 371 -16.57 21.98 0.11
C THR A 371 -16.23 21.62 -1.33
N LEU A 372 -16.59 20.41 -1.75
CA LEU A 372 -16.31 19.92 -3.10
C LEU A 372 -17.50 20.14 -4.04
N HIS A 373 -17.22 20.70 -5.22
CA HIS A 373 -18.20 20.96 -6.27
C HIS A 373 -17.82 20.19 -7.54
N ASN A 374 -18.80 19.55 -8.19
CA ASN A 374 -18.60 19.07 -9.56
C ASN A 374 -18.63 20.30 -10.49
N ALA A 375 -17.54 20.52 -11.23
CA ALA A 375 -17.37 21.70 -12.09
C ALA A 375 -18.41 21.80 -13.22
N TYR A 376 -19.07 20.69 -13.57
CA TYR A 376 -20.07 20.60 -14.65
C TYR A 376 -21.48 20.26 -14.14
N GLN A 377 -21.75 20.49 -12.86
CA GLN A 377 -23.02 20.12 -12.22
C GLN A 377 -24.21 20.87 -12.84
N GLU A 378 -24.06 22.16 -13.14
CA GLU A 378 -25.12 23.00 -13.69
C GLU A 378 -25.51 22.59 -15.11
N GLU A 379 -24.51 22.23 -15.92
CA GLU A 379 -24.65 21.73 -17.29
C GLU A 379 -25.17 20.28 -17.32
N LYS A 380 -25.24 19.62 -16.17
CA LYS A 380 -25.58 18.20 -16.07
C LYS A 380 -24.67 17.36 -16.99
N SER A 381 -23.36 17.60 -16.83
CA SER A 381 -22.29 16.98 -17.61
C SER A 381 -21.11 16.60 -16.72
N GLU A 382 -20.06 16.05 -17.33
CA GLU A 382 -18.78 15.76 -16.72
C GLU A 382 -17.67 16.27 -17.64
N PHE A 383 -16.44 16.40 -17.10
CA PHE A 383 -15.29 16.88 -17.87
C PHE A 383 -15.02 15.97 -19.08
N LEU A 384 -14.88 14.65 -18.86
CA LEU A 384 -14.80 13.67 -19.93
C LEU A 384 -15.96 12.69 -19.79
N ARG A 385 -16.65 12.40 -20.89
CA ARG A 385 -17.62 11.30 -20.99
C ARG A 385 -17.27 10.43 -22.18
N SER A 386 -17.41 9.11 -22.07
CA SER A 386 -17.25 8.22 -23.21
C SER A 386 -18.55 7.53 -23.59
N THR A 387 -18.81 7.45 -24.89
CA THR A 387 -19.87 6.59 -25.44
C THR A 387 -19.38 5.16 -25.72
N ASP A 388 -18.07 4.90 -25.57
CA ASP A 388 -17.50 3.55 -25.64
C ASP A 388 -17.79 2.81 -24.30
N PRO A 389 -18.58 1.72 -24.31
CA PRO A 389 -18.91 0.96 -23.10
C PRO A 389 -17.70 0.36 -22.38
N LEU A 390 -16.57 0.21 -23.07
CA LEU A 390 -15.37 -0.48 -22.58
C LEU A 390 -14.31 0.47 -22.02
N PHE A 391 -14.50 1.80 -22.12
CA PHE A 391 -13.61 2.78 -21.52
C PHE A 391 -13.70 2.74 -19.98
N ARG A 392 -12.62 2.41 -19.29
CA ARG A 392 -12.57 2.25 -17.82
C ARG A 392 -11.42 3.09 -17.25
N PRO A 393 -11.62 4.40 -16.97
CA PRO A 393 -10.59 5.26 -16.40
C PRO A 393 -10.36 4.90 -14.93
N VAL A 394 -9.23 4.23 -14.64
CA VAL A 394 -8.92 3.66 -13.31
C VAL A 394 -7.77 4.35 -12.59
N ASP A 395 -6.99 5.18 -13.29
CA ASP A 395 -5.91 5.97 -12.70
C ASP A 395 -5.70 7.28 -13.48
N LEU A 396 -5.21 8.31 -12.79
CA LEU A 396 -4.87 9.61 -13.35
C LEU A 396 -3.52 10.09 -12.82
N THR A 397 -2.70 10.70 -13.67
CA THR A 397 -1.37 11.17 -13.25
C THR A 397 -0.93 12.40 -14.03
N THR A 398 -0.53 13.45 -13.32
CA THR A 398 0.19 14.60 -13.87
C THR A 398 1.57 14.14 -14.34
N ALA A 399 1.79 14.21 -15.65
CA ALA A 399 2.98 13.68 -16.29
C ALA A 399 4.16 14.67 -16.27
N PRO A 400 5.41 14.20 -16.50
CA PRO A 400 6.59 15.05 -16.61
C PRO A 400 6.48 16.14 -17.70
N ASP A 401 5.73 15.85 -18.76
CA ASP A 401 5.48 16.75 -19.89
C ASP A 401 4.47 17.86 -19.58
N GLY A 402 3.97 17.92 -18.33
CA GLY A 402 3.06 18.94 -17.82
C GLY A 402 1.59 18.73 -18.17
N THR A 403 1.24 17.61 -18.81
CA THR A 403 -0.16 17.25 -19.11
C THR A 403 -0.72 16.22 -18.10
N LEU A 404 -1.98 15.82 -18.27
CA LEU A 404 -2.65 14.82 -17.43
C LEU A 404 -2.83 13.52 -18.22
N TYR A 405 -2.39 12.40 -17.67
CA TYR A 405 -2.56 11.07 -18.27
C TYR A 405 -3.71 10.33 -17.60
N VAL A 406 -4.46 9.56 -18.39
CA VAL A 406 -5.58 8.72 -17.95
C VAL A 406 -5.27 7.27 -18.30
N THR A 407 -5.24 6.42 -17.27
CA THR A 407 -5.07 4.97 -17.42
C THR A 407 -6.42 4.33 -17.63
N ASP A 408 -6.61 3.74 -18.80
CA ASP A 408 -7.83 3.06 -19.23
C ASP A 408 -7.59 1.54 -19.27
N MET A 409 -8.25 0.81 -18.37
CA MET A 409 -8.10 -0.65 -18.32
C MET A 409 -8.67 -1.35 -19.57
N TYR A 410 -9.51 -0.66 -20.36
CA TYR A 410 -10.17 -1.08 -21.59
C TYR A 410 -10.68 -2.53 -21.60
N ARG A 411 -11.78 -2.78 -20.86
CA ARG A 411 -12.31 -4.14 -20.65
C ARG A 411 -13.82 -4.18 -20.39
N GLY A 412 -14.40 -5.38 -20.55
CA GLY A 412 -15.83 -5.60 -20.42
C GLY A 412 -16.34 -5.59 -18.98
N ILE A 413 -15.90 -6.56 -18.18
CA ILE A 413 -16.19 -6.60 -16.74
C ILE A 413 -15.30 -5.57 -16.03
N ILE A 414 -15.75 -4.87 -15.00
CA ILE A 414 -14.87 -4.02 -14.17
C ILE A 414 -14.91 -4.37 -12.68
N GLN A 415 -16.00 -5.02 -12.24
CA GLN A 415 -16.20 -5.51 -10.88
C GLN A 415 -15.55 -6.89 -10.66
N GLU A 416 -15.14 -7.14 -9.43
CA GLU A 416 -14.61 -8.42 -8.95
C GLU A 416 -15.69 -9.52 -8.86
N GLY A 417 -15.23 -10.77 -8.80
CA GLY A 417 -16.03 -12.00 -8.85
C GLY A 417 -17.26 -12.05 -7.96
N GLN A 418 -17.12 -11.55 -6.74
CA GLN A 418 -18.16 -11.53 -5.72
C GLN A 418 -19.42 -10.79 -6.19
N TRP A 419 -19.28 -9.82 -7.09
CA TRP A 419 -20.38 -9.03 -7.62
C TRP A 419 -21.02 -9.63 -8.88
N VAL A 420 -20.35 -10.59 -9.52
CA VAL A 420 -20.75 -11.18 -10.82
C VAL A 420 -21.13 -12.66 -10.70
N GLN A 421 -21.48 -13.11 -9.50
CA GLN A 421 -21.90 -14.49 -9.23
C GLN A 421 -23.11 -14.91 -10.09
N PRO A 422 -23.21 -16.19 -10.49
CA PRO A 422 -24.39 -16.73 -11.17
C PRO A 422 -25.70 -16.35 -10.47
N GLY A 423 -26.67 -15.87 -11.26
CA GLY A 423 -27.96 -15.38 -10.76
C GLY A 423 -27.99 -13.91 -10.36
N SER A 424 -26.86 -13.20 -10.33
CA SER A 424 -26.86 -11.74 -10.13
C SER A 424 -27.35 -11.00 -11.39
N TYR A 425 -27.87 -9.78 -11.19
CA TYR A 425 -28.26 -8.91 -12.30
C TYR A 425 -27.07 -8.59 -13.22
N LEU A 426 -25.92 -8.27 -12.63
CA LEU A 426 -24.72 -7.94 -13.40
C LEU A 426 -24.24 -9.13 -14.22
N ARG A 427 -24.29 -10.36 -13.68
CA ARG A 427 -23.95 -11.58 -14.42
C ARG A 427 -24.85 -11.75 -15.64
N ALA A 428 -26.16 -11.53 -15.50
CA ALA A 428 -27.09 -11.57 -16.62
C ALA A 428 -26.72 -10.58 -17.74
N ARG A 429 -26.27 -9.36 -17.39
CA ARG A 429 -25.79 -8.36 -18.37
C ARG A 429 -24.47 -8.75 -19.01
N ILE A 430 -23.52 -9.27 -18.23
CA ILE A 430 -22.23 -9.75 -18.73
C ILE A 430 -22.46 -10.83 -19.80
N GLU A 431 -23.32 -11.81 -19.51
CA GLU A 431 -23.64 -12.87 -20.46
C GLU A 431 -24.41 -12.33 -21.67
N GLN A 432 -25.40 -11.46 -21.45
CA GLN A 432 -26.22 -10.86 -22.52
C GLN A 432 -25.37 -10.14 -23.59
N TYR A 433 -24.35 -9.39 -23.15
CA TYR A 433 -23.48 -8.59 -24.02
C TYR A 433 -22.11 -9.25 -24.29
N GLN A 434 -21.87 -10.45 -23.76
CA GLN A 434 -20.59 -11.18 -23.83
C GLN A 434 -19.40 -10.33 -23.32
N LEU A 435 -19.59 -9.59 -22.22
CA LEU A 435 -18.56 -8.68 -21.67
C LEU A 435 -17.33 -9.44 -21.14
N ASP A 436 -17.49 -10.71 -20.76
CA ASP A 436 -16.41 -11.60 -20.32
C ASP A 436 -15.37 -11.87 -21.42
N LYS A 437 -15.71 -11.63 -22.69
CA LYS A 437 -14.79 -11.82 -23.83
C LYS A 437 -13.79 -10.68 -24.00
N VAL A 438 -14.09 -9.49 -23.49
CA VAL A 438 -13.23 -8.31 -23.68
C VAL A 438 -12.20 -8.22 -22.56
N ILE A 439 -11.08 -8.94 -22.77
CA ILE A 439 -9.94 -9.06 -21.86
C ILE A 439 -8.62 -8.89 -22.63
N GLY A 440 -7.53 -8.59 -21.90
CA GLY A 440 -6.18 -8.50 -22.48
C GLY A 440 -5.96 -7.33 -23.44
N LEU A 441 -6.66 -6.21 -23.20
CA LEU A 441 -6.48 -4.91 -23.86
C LEU A 441 -6.17 -3.85 -22.78
N GLY A 442 -5.79 -2.64 -23.16
CA GLY A 442 -5.49 -1.59 -22.17
C GLY A 442 -4.72 -0.42 -22.74
N ARG A 443 -5.00 0.79 -22.26
CA ARG A 443 -4.53 2.03 -22.88
C ARG A 443 -4.15 3.08 -21.86
N ILE A 444 -3.18 3.91 -22.21
CA ILE A 444 -2.82 5.11 -21.49
C ILE A 444 -2.98 6.28 -22.45
N TRP A 445 -3.79 7.24 -22.03
CA TRP A 445 -4.16 8.40 -22.83
C TRP A 445 -3.56 9.66 -22.23
N ARG A 446 -3.11 10.59 -23.07
CA ARG A 446 -2.72 11.94 -22.67
C ARG A 446 -3.83 12.93 -23.02
N LEU A 447 -4.27 13.70 -22.04
CA LEU A 447 -5.12 14.87 -22.25
C LEU A 447 -4.26 16.02 -22.78
N THR A 448 -4.65 16.61 -23.90
CA THR A 448 -3.99 17.79 -24.47
C THR A 448 -5.01 18.88 -24.78
N HIS A 449 -4.53 20.12 -24.87
CA HIS A 449 -5.35 21.26 -25.26
C HIS A 449 -4.77 21.94 -26.52
N GLU A 450 -5.64 22.40 -27.41
CA GLU A 450 -5.26 23.18 -28.58
C GLU A 450 -4.49 24.45 -28.19
N GLY A 451 -3.39 24.74 -28.90
CA GLY A 451 -2.57 25.92 -28.62
C GLY A 451 -1.65 25.83 -27.40
N ILE A 452 -1.72 24.76 -26.59
CA ILE A 452 -0.83 24.52 -25.45
C ILE A 452 -0.05 23.22 -25.71
N PRO A 453 1.15 23.28 -26.33
CA PRO A 453 1.94 22.10 -26.58
C PRO A 453 2.50 21.54 -25.27
N ARG A 454 2.61 20.21 -25.18
CA ARG A 454 3.34 19.53 -24.10
C ARG A 454 4.78 20.02 -23.98
N ASP A 455 5.37 19.86 -22.81
CA ASP A 455 6.80 20.05 -22.63
C ASP A 455 7.57 18.93 -23.34
N LYS A 456 8.66 19.31 -24.02
CA LYS A 456 9.59 18.39 -24.69
C LYS A 456 10.91 18.26 -23.95
N THR A 457 11.03 18.88 -22.78
CA THR A 457 12.19 18.79 -21.91
C THR A 457 12.26 17.38 -21.34
N ARG A 458 13.29 16.62 -21.75
CA ARG A 458 13.53 15.27 -21.24
C ARG A 458 14.00 15.31 -19.78
N PRO A 459 13.31 14.67 -18.83
CA PRO A 459 13.81 14.52 -17.46
C PRO A 459 15.05 13.65 -17.40
N ARG A 460 16.02 14.03 -16.55
CA ARG A 460 17.30 13.34 -16.36
C ARG A 460 17.77 13.36 -14.90
N MET A 461 16.84 13.48 -13.94
CA MET A 461 17.17 13.71 -12.53
C MET A 461 17.96 12.55 -11.89
N LEU A 462 17.86 11.33 -12.42
CA LEU A 462 18.63 10.16 -11.92
C LEU A 462 20.08 10.13 -12.42
N ASP A 463 20.42 10.99 -13.40
CA ASP A 463 21.75 11.13 -13.98
C ASP A 463 22.47 12.41 -13.48
N GLN A 464 21.78 13.23 -12.68
CA GLN A 464 22.29 14.50 -12.14
C GLN A 464 22.79 14.33 -10.70
N GLN A 465 23.69 15.23 -10.28
CA GLN A 465 24.11 15.32 -8.88
C GLN A 465 22.97 15.91 -8.03
N PRO A 466 22.83 15.52 -6.75
CA PRO A 466 21.81 16.05 -5.85
C PRO A 466 21.76 17.59 -5.79
N SER A 467 22.92 18.26 -5.86
CA SER A 467 23.01 19.73 -5.89
C SER A 467 22.33 20.38 -7.10
N GLU A 468 22.33 19.69 -8.25
CA GLU A 468 21.69 20.17 -9.47
C GLU A 468 20.16 20.07 -9.39
N LEU A 469 19.62 19.21 -8.52
CA LEU A 469 18.18 18.99 -8.40
C LEU A 469 17.46 20.17 -7.72
N ILE A 470 18.18 21.00 -6.95
CA ILE A 470 17.61 22.17 -6.25
C ILE A 470 16.93 23.13 -7.25
N GLN A 471 17.42 23.21 -8.49
CA GLN A 471 16.82 24.06 -9.52
C GLN A 471 15.37 23.69 -9.85
N TYR A 472 15.00 22.41 -9.69
CA TYR A 472 13.67 21.93 -10.02
C TYR A 472 12.64 22.17 -8.91
N LEU A 473 13.06 22.58 -7.71
CA LEU A 473 12.14 22.89 -6.61
C LEU A 473 11.23 24.09 -6.92
N ASN A 474 11.60 24.93 -7.89
CA ASN A 474 10.78 26.04 -8.39
C ASN A 474 10.14 25.76 -9.77
N HIS A 475 10.19 24.52 -10.26
CA HIS A 475 9.63 24.18 -11.56
C HIS A 475 8.10 24.40 -11.59
N PRO A 476 7.50 24.89 -12.70
CA PRO A 476 6.05 25.16 -12.76
C PRO A 476 5.18 23.90 -12.63
N ASN A 477 5.61 22.78 -13.21
CA ASN A 477 4.98 21.47 -13.04
C ASN A 477 5.39 20.83 -11.69
N GLY A 478 4.40 20.50 -10.86
CA GLY A 478 4.57 19.89 -9.53
C GLY A 478 5.28 18.54 -9.52
N TRP A 479 5.15 17.76 -10.59
CA TRP A 479 5.87 16.48 -10.71
C TRP A 479 7.40 16.66 -10.57
N TRP A 480 7.96 17.69 -11.21
CA TRP A 480 9.39 17.98 -11.15
C TRP A 480 9.83 18.36 -9.74
N ARG A 481 9.02 19.15 -9.03
CA ARG A 481 9.32 19.60 -7.68
C ARG A 481 9.31 18.41 -6.70
N ASP A 482 8.24 17.62 -6.74
CA ASP A 482 8.07 16.44 -5.87
C ASP A 482 9.19 15.42 -6.10
N LYS A 483 9.50 15.13 -7.37
CA LYS A 483 10.53 14.15 -7.73
C LYS A 483 11.93 14.64 -7.36
N ALA A 484 12.22 15.93 -7.57
CA ALA A 484 13.50 16.51 -7.15
C ALA A 484 13.67 16.50 -5.63
N GLN A 485 12.64 16.88 -4.86
CA GLN A 485 12.67 16.78 -3.39
C GLN A 485 12.91 15.33 -2.96
N GLN A 486 12.15 14.37 -3.48
CA GLN A 486 12.30 12.96 -3.14
C GLN A 486 13.74 12.49 -3.36
N LEU A 487 14.32 12.80 -4.51
CA LEU A 487 15.69 12.39 -4.84
C LEU A 487 16.76 13.12 -4.01
N ILE A 488 16.55 14.39 -3.67
CA ILE A 488 17.42 15.13 -2.74
C ILE A 488 17.41 14.44 -1.37
N VAL A 489 16.24 14.15 -0.82
CA VAL A 489 16.10 13.52 0.50
C VAL A 489 16.69 12.10 0.50
N LEU A 490 16.40 11.30 -0.51
CA LEU A 490 16.94 9.94 -0.64
C LEU A 490 18.45 9.90 -0.87
N SER A 491 19.06 10.99 -1.34
CA SER A 491 20.52 11.06 -1.48
C SER A 491 21.26 11.09 -0.13
N GLY A 492 20.60 11.59 0.93
CA GLY A 492 21.22 11.82 2.23
C GLY A 492 22.33 12.89 2.21
N ASP A 493 22.47 13.66 1.13
CA ASP A 493 23.57 14.63 0.98
C ASP A 493 23.33 15.88 1.84
N THR A 494 23.84 15.83 3.07
CA THR A 494 23.75 16.96 4.01
C THR A 494 24.59 18.18 3.62
N SER A 495 25.46 18.08 2.60
CA SER A 495 26.24 19.23 2.12
C SER A 495 25.38 20.31 1.43
N LEU A 496 24.14 19.96 1.07
CA LEU A 496 23.18 20.85 0.41
C LEU A 496 22.56 21.89 1.34
N GLY A 497 22.70 21.73 2.67
CA GLY A 497 22.10 22.60 3.70
C GLY A 497 22.20 24.09 3.41
N PRO A 498 23.40 24.68 3.21
CA PRO A 498 23.54 26.11 2.97
C PRO A 498 22.76 26.64 1.77
N ARG A 499 22.66 25.85 0.69
CA ARG A 499 21.93 26.27 -0.52
C ARG A 499 20.41 26.16 -0.32
N LEU A 500 19.95 25.15 0.42
CA LEU A 500 18.55 25.02 0.79
C LEU A 500 18.11 26.11 1.77
N GLU A 501 18.95 26.49 2.73
CA GLU A 501 18.72 27.61 3.65
C GLU A 501 18.63 28.96 2.90
N GLU A 502 19.51 29.18 1.91
CA GLU A 502 19.45 30.36 1.03
C GLU A 502 18.12 30.40 0.26
N LEU A 503 17.71 29.28 -0.33
CA LEU A 503 16.44 29.16 -1.04
C LEU A 503 15.24 29.42 -0.10
N LEU A 504 15.26 28.84 1.11
CA LEU A 504 14.21 29.02 2.12
C LEU A 504 14.03 30.49 2.53
N GLY A 505 15.14 31.21 2.69
CA GLY A 505 15.19 32.61 3.12
C GLY A 505 14.93 33.63 2.01
N SER A 506 14.95 33.23 0.73
CA SER A 506 14.83 34.15 -0.40
C SER A 506 13.38 34.57 -0.68
N GLU A 507 13.04 35.83 -0.42
CA GLU A 507 11.70 36.36 -0.74
C GLU A 507 11.44 36.53 -2.24
N SER A 508 12.49 36.53 -3.07
CA SER A 508 12.34 36.60 -4.54
C SER A 508 12.01 35.24 -5.16
N GLU A 509 12.16 34.15 -4.42
CA GLU A 509 11.84 32.80 -4.88
C GLU A 509 10.36 32.45 -4.64
N GLY A 510 9.82 31.57 -5.49
CA GLY A 510 8.43 31.16 -5.41
C GLY A 510 8.10 30.44 -4.10
N THR A 511 6.87 30.62 -3.60
CA THR A 511 6.38 29.98 -2.37
C THR A 511 6.62 28.46 -2.38
N ASN A 512 6.31 27.79 -3.50
CA ASN A 512 6.51 26.34 -3.63
C ASN A 512 7.98 25.95 -3.47
N ALA A 513 8.92 26.70 -4.05
CA ALA A 513 10.35 26.42 -3.93
C ALA A 513 10.84 26.50 -2.47
N ARG A 514 10.34 27.50 -1.73
CA ARG A 514 10.64 27.66 -0.30
C ARG A 514 10.04 26.55 0.55
N ILE A 515 8.82 26.11 0.23
CA ILE A 515 8.17 24.97 0.89
C ILE A 515 8.99 23.68 0.66
N HIS A 516 9.34 23.37 -0.59
CA HIS A 516 10.17 22.20 -0.89
C HIS A 516 11.56 22.29 -0.24
N ALA A 517 12.18 23.48 -0.18
CA ALA A 517 13.44 23.68 0.52
C ALA A 517 13.33 23.34 2.01
N LEU A 518 12.24 23.75 2.67
CA LEU A 518 11.95 23.40 4.06
C LEU A 518 11.87 21.89 4.26
N TRP A 519 11.12 21.20 3.40
CA TRP A 519 10.96 19.74 3.49
C TRP A 519 12.19 18.96 3.06
N CYS A 520 13.07 19.52 2.22
CA CYS A 520 14.40 18.97 1.98
C CYS A 520 15.27 19.07 3.24
N LEU A 521 15.27 20.23 3.92
CA LEU A 521 16.01 20.41 5.18
C LEU A 521 15.50 19.46 6.27
N GLU A 522 14.18 19.28 6.38
CA GLU A 522 13.56 18.29 7.27
C GLU A 522 13.98 16.87 6.89
N GLY A 523 13.88 16.51 5.61
CA GLY A 523 14.21 15.20 5.08
C GLY A 523 15.67 14.78 5.32
N LEU A 524 16.58 15.76 5.22
CA LEU A 524 18.03 15.59 5.42
C LEU A 524 18.45 15.69 6.89
N GLY A 525 17.53 15.93 7.84
CA GLY A 525 17.86 16.12 9.26
C GLY A 525 18.64 17.42 9.54
N LEU A 526 18.45 18.44 8.71
CA LEU A 526 19.10 19.76 8.80
C LEU A 526 18.16 20.87 9.26
N LEU A 527 16.90 20.53 9.57
CA LEU A 527 15.93 21.48 10.07
C LEU A 527 16.36 22.03 11.44
N GLN A 528 16.09 23.32 11.67
CA GLN A 528 16.48 24.03 12.88
C GLN A 528 15.33 24.94 13.34
N GLU A 529 15.33 25.27 14.63
CA GLU A 529 14.29 26.11 15.26
C GLU A 529 14.18 27.51 14.61
N ASN A 530 15.31 28.09 14.20
CA ASN A 530 15.34 29.40 13.52
C ASN A 530 14.59 29.38 12.18
N HIS A 531 14.68 28.28 11.41
CA HIS A 531 13.93 28.09 10.16
C HIS A 531 12.43 28.17 10.43
N ILE A 532 11.96 27.50 11.49
CA ILE A 532 10.56 27.52 11.89
C ILE A 532 10.12 28.92 12.33
N ARG A 533 10.89 29.57 13.21
CA ARG A 533 10.56 30.92 13.70
C ARG A 533 10.51 31.95 12.58
N GLN A 534 11.44 31.86 11.61
CA GLN A 534 11.49 32.74 10.45
C GLN A 534 10.22 32.58 9.59
N LEU A 535 9.85 31.36 9.22
CA LEU A 535 8.68 31.11 8.38
C LEU A 535 7.36 31.37 9.11
N ALA A 536 7.31 31.10 10.42
CA ALA A 536 6.17 31.42 11.28
C ALA A 536 5.89 32.92 11.42
N ALA A 537 6.83 33.78 11.01
CA ALA A 537 6.68 35.22 10.91
C ALA A 537 6.40 35.71 9.47
N SER A 538 6.33 34.81 8.50
CA SER A 538 6.09 35.14 7.09
C SER A 538 4.70 35.76 6.90
N PRO A 539 4.57 36.77 6.01
CA PRO A 539 3.25 37.29 5.63
C PRO A 539 2.43 36.24 4.87
N GLN A 540 3.07 35.24 4.25
CA GLN A 540 2.40 34.20 3.47
C GLN A 540 1.84 33.10 4.39
N PRO A 541 0.50 32.89 4.43
CA PRO A 541 -0.10 31.88 5.32
C PRO A 541 0.37 30.46 5.03
N ARG A 542 0.57 30.10 3.75
CA ARG A 542 1.10 28.80 3.35
C ARG A 542 2.45 28.49 4.02
N LEU A 543 3.38 29.46 4.06
CA LEU A 543 4.67 29.27 4.75
C LEU A 543 4.52 29.13 6.27
N ARG A 544 3.54 29.81 6.87
CA ARG A 544 3.23 29.66 8.31
C ARG A 544 2.70 28.25 8.63
N ILE A 545 1.82 27.72 7.79
CA ILE A 545 1.31 26.33 7.90
C ILE A 545 2.45 25.33 7.78
N GLN A 546 3.32 25.49 6.77
CA GLN A 546 4.45 24.57 6.58
C GLN A 546 5.48 24.67 7.72
N ALA A 547 5.67 25.86 8.31
CA ALA A 547 6.50 26.02 9.51
C ALA A 547 5.95 25.21 10.70
N LEU A 548 4.63 25.25 10.93
CA LEU A 548 3.98 24.45 11.97
C LEU A 548 4.21 22.96 11.72
N ARG A 549 3.89 22.47 10.51
CA ARG A 549 4.02 21.04 10.15
C ARG A 549 5.45 20.53 10.21
N ALA A 550 6.41 21.21 9.61
CA ALA A 550 7.81 20.79 9.65
C ALA A 550 8.40 20.89 11.07
N GLY A 551 7.96 21.89 11.85
CA GLY A 551 8.37 22.08 13.24
C GLY A 551 7.99 20.93 14.18
N GLU A 552 7.02 20.10 13.81
CA GLU A 552 6.61 18.93 14.60
C GLU A 552 7.75 17.92 14.73
N SER A 553 8.53 17.70 13.66
CA SER A 553 9.68 16.78 13.69
C SER A 553 10.70 17.20 14.74
N LEU A 554 10.97 18.51 14.88
CA LEU A 554 11.85 19.02 15.93
C LEU A 554 11.25 18.81 17.33
N TYR A 555 9.96 19.09 17.49
CA TYR A 555 9.29 18.99 18.79
C TYR A 555 9.20 17.54 19.29
N LEU A 556 8.99 16.57 18.39
CA LEU A 556 8.92 15.14 18.72
C LEU A 556 10.27 14.55 19.17
N GLU A 557 11.39 15.11 18.74
CA GLU A 557 12.73 14.73 19.25
C GLU A 557 13.01 15.29 20.65
N GLY A 558 12.31 16.38 21.02
CA GLY A 558 12.29 17.00 22.34
C GLY A 558 11.68 18.41 22.27
N PRO A 559 11.21 18.99 23.39
CA PRO A 559 10.59 20.32 23.37
C PRO A 559 11.57 21.39 22.83
N ALA A 560 11.39 21.79 21.57
CA ALA A 560 12.30 22.67 20.85
C ALA A 560 12.08 24.18 21.15
N GLY A 561 11.50 24.53 22.29
CA GLY A 561 11.15 25.92 22.63
C GLY A 561 10.09 26.55 21.71
N LEU A 562 9.38 25.75 20.92
CA LEU A 562 8.41 26.20 19.92
C LEU A 562 7.00 26.43 20.48
N ASP A 563 6.75 26.16 21.77
CA ASP A 563 5.42 26.31 22.39
C ASP A 563 4.83 27.71 22.19
N ALA A 564 5.66 28.75 22.34
CA ALA A 564 5.23 30.13 22.11
C ALA A 564 4.84 30.39 20.64
N THR A 565 5.49 29.69 19.69
CA THR A 565 5.16 29.78 18.27
C THR A 565 3.80 29.15 17.99
N TYR A 566 3.58 27.91 18.43
CA TYR A 566 2.30 27.20 18.27
C TYR A 566 1.16 27.93 18.96
N ASN A 567 1.34 28.33 20.23
CA ASN A 567 0.33 29.04 21.00
C ASN A 567 -0.10 30.35 20.32
N ARG A 568 0.85 31.15 19.83
CA ARG A 568 0.54 32.38 19.10
C ARG A 568 -0.20 32.11 17.79
N MET A 569 0.13 31.02 17.10
CA MET A 569 -0.44 30.72 15.78
C MET A 569 -1.87 30.15 15.86
N MET A 570 -2.29 29.61 17.01
CA MET A 570 -3.71 29.28 17.23
C MET A 570 -4.61 30.53 17.21
N GLU A 571 -4.05 31.71 17.43
CA GLU A 571 -4.75 33.01 17.35
C GLU A 571 -4.45 33.75 16.03
N ASP A 572 -3.87 33.09 15.02
CA ASP A 572 -3.57 33.71 13.73
C ASP A 572 -4.87 34.19 13.05
N PRO A 573 -4.87 35.39 12.42
CA PRO A 573 -6.07 35.91 11.77
C PRO A 573 -6.51 35.09 10.55
N VAL A 574 -5.66 34.22 10.01
CA VAL A 574 -6.01 33.31 8.92
C VAL A 574 -6.48 31.98 9.48
N ALA A 575 -7.75 31.63 9.22
CA ALA A 575 -8.39 30.42 9.73
C ALA A 575 -7.56 29.15 9.53
N ASP A 576 -7.01 28.93 8.32
CA ASP A 576 -6.22 27.74 8.01
C ASP A 576 -4.96 27.62 8.89
N VAL A 577 -4.34 28.76 9.25
CA VAL A 577 -3.16 28.78 10.12
C VAL A 577 -3.56 28.46 11.56
N ALA A 578 -4.64 29.06 12.05
CA ALA A 578 -5.17 28.81 13.39
C ALA A 578 -5.57 27.33 13.55
N ILE A 579 -6.32 26.79 12.60
CA ILE A 579 -6.73 25.38 12.57
C ILE A 579 -5.50 24.46 12.53
N GLN A 580 -4.54 24.71 11.63
CA GLN A 580 -3.30 23.93 11.57
C GLN A 580 -2.56 23.98 12.92
N ALA A 581 -2.47 25.14 13.56
CA ALA A 581 -1.82 25.27 14.86
C ALA A 581 -2.55 24.48 15.96
N MET A 582 -3.89 24.46 15.98
CA MET A 582 -4.69 23.65 16.91
C MET A 582 -4.44 22.15 16.70
N LEU A 583 -4.45 21.70 15.45
CA LEU A 583 -4.17 20.31 15.08
C LEU A 583 -2.75 19.88 15.50
N SER A 584 -1.75 20.72 15.20
CA SER A 584 -0.35 20.49 15.58
C SER A 584 -0.20 20.49 17.11
N ALA A 585 -0.86 21.42 17.81
CA ALA A 585 -0.78 21.53 19.26
C ALA A 585 -1.39 20.33 19.98
N LYS A 586 -2.51 19.79 19.46
CA LYS A 586 -3.09 18.50 19.89
C LYS A 586 -2.11 17.37 19.65
N PHE A 587 -1.59 17.26 18.44
CA PHE A 587 -0.69 16.18 18.05
C PHE A 587 0.58 16.13 18.90
N LEU A 588 1.12 17.29 19.25
CA LEU A 588 2.32 17.45 20.07
C LEU A 588 2.05 17.40 21.59
N GLY A 589 0.78 17.43 22.01
CA GLY A 589 0.39 17.37 23.43
C GLY A 589 0.81 18.60 24.23
N LEU A 590 0.61 19.80 23.69
CA LEU A 590 0.99 21.05 24.34
C LEU A 590 0.32 21.25 25.71
N GLU A 591 1.03 21.87 26.65
CA GLU A 591 0.49 22.18 27.98
C GLU A 591 -0.66 23.20 27.91
N ASN A 592 -1.67 22.98 28.76
CA ASN A 592 -2.88 23.82 28.85
C ASN A 592 -3.67 23.92 27.53
N LEU A 593 -3.55 22.93 26.64
CA LEU A 593 -4.22 22.93 25.35
C LEU A 593 -5.74 23.06 25.45
N GLU A 594 -6.37 22.28 26.33
CA GLU A 594 -7.83 22.23 26.51
C GLU A 594 -8.41 23.62 26.80
N SER A 595 -7.87 24.31 27.82
CA SER A 595 -8.35 25.65 28.20
C SER A 595 -8.11 26.70 27.12
N ARG A 596 -7.02 26.57 26.34
CA ARG A 596 -6.72 27.48 25.22
C ARG A 596 -7.67 27.27 24.05
N ILE A 597 -7.87 26.02 23.63
CA ILE A 597 -8.77 25.68 22.53
C ILE A 597 -10.20 26.10 22.88
N ALA A 598 -10.66 25.83 24.11
CA ALA A 598 -11.97 26.28 24.57
C ALA A 598 -12.14 27.80 24.44
N ALA A 599 -11.16 28.59 24.93
CA ALA A 599 -11.21 30.04 24.84
C ALA A 599 -11.24 30.57 23.39
N ILE A 600 -10.49 29.93 22.47
CA ILE A 600 -10.46 30.30 21.06
C ILE A 600 -11.77 29.92 20.37
N ALA A 601 -12.26 28.70 20.57
CA ALA A 601 -13.51 28.22 20.00
C ALA A 601 -14.72 29.05 20.48
N ASP A 602 -14.78 29.39 21.78
CA ASP A 602 -15.88 30.18 22.36
C ASP A 602 -15.95 31.62 21.81
N THR A 603 -14.83 32.17 21.33
CA THR A 603 -14.74 33.58 20.90
C THR A 603 -14.67 33.76 19.39
N SER A 604 -14.43 32.70 18.62
CA SER A 604 -14.30 32.75 17.17
C SER A 604 -15.64 32.61 16.46
N ASP A 605 -15.96 33.57 15.58
CA ASP A 605 -17.11 33.44 14.68
C ASP A 605 -16.85 32.49 13.48
N ILE A 606 -15.59 32.12 13.23
CA ILE A 606 -15.18 31.27 12.11
C ILE A 606 -15.63 29.83 12.35
N ARG A 607 -16.46 29.28 11.46
CA ARG A 607 -17.03 27.92 11.57
C ARG A 607 -15.96 26.84 11.72
N GLY A 608 -14.89 26.86 10.90
CA GLY A 608 -13.86 25.83 10.93
C GLY A 608 -13.08 25.80 12.25
N ILE A 609 -12.78 26.96 12.85
CA ILE A 609 -12.11 27.04 14.15
C ILE A 609 -12.98 26.42 15.25
N ARG A 610 -14.29 26.72 15.28
CA ARG A 610 -15.22 26.16 16.26
C ARG A 610 -15.36 24.65 16.10
N LEU A 611 -15.63 24.18 14.89
CA LEU A 611 -15.82 22.77 14.60
C LEU A 611 -14.59 21.93 14.97
N VAL A 612 -13.39 22.38 14.60
CA VAL A 612 -12.15 21.68 14.94
C VAL A 612 -11.90 21.77 16.44
N GLY A 613 -12.10 22.93 17.06
CA GLY A 613 -11.93 23.11 18.51
C GLY A 613 -12.82 22.18 19.34
N GLU A 614 -14.11 22.15 19.05
CA GLU A 614 -15.10 21.27 19.70
C GLU A 614 -14.69 19.79 19.58
N GLN A 615 -14.37 19.32 18.37
CA GLN A 615 -13.96 17.92 18.17
C GLN A 615 -12.63 17.57 18.86
N ILE A 616 -11.68 18.51 18.96
CA ILE A 616 -10.45 18.29 19.74
C ILE A 616 -10.78 18.14 21.23
N LEU A 617 -11.66 18.99 21.78
CA LEU A 617 -12.07 18.91 23.19
C LEU A 617 -12.77 17.58 23.49
N ASP A 618 -13.71 17.16 22.65
CA ASP A 618 -14.41 15.87 22.79
C ASP A 618 -13.43 14.69 22.82
N GLN A 619 -12.42 14.72 21.94
CA GLN A 619 -11.39 13.68 21.86
C GLN A 619 -10.47 13.65 23.09
N LEU A 620 -10.19 14.81 23.69
CA LEU A 620 -9.40 14.90 24.92
C LEU A 620 -10.19 14.38 26.13
N GLU A 621 -11.48 14.70 26.23
CA GLU A 621 -12.38 14.22 27.29
C GLU A 621 -12.59 12.70 27.24
N ALA A 622 -12.65 12.11 26.04
CA ALA A 622 -12.82 10.67 25.84
C ALA A 622 -11.62 9.81 26.30
N GLY A 623 -10.53 10.41 26.80
CA GLY A 623 -9.42 9.69 27.41
C GLY A 623 -8.44 9.07 26.41
N GLY A 624 -7.99 9.87 25.44
CA GLY A 624 -7.09 9.47 24.35
C GLY A 624 -5.91 8.60 24.79
N ASN A 625 -5.97 7.31 24.47
CA ASN A 625 -4.87 6.39 24.60
C ASN A 625 -4.88 5.44 23.38
N ASN A 626 -3.98 5.70 22.42
CA ASN A 626 -3.77 4.97 21.17
C ASN A 626 -3.18 3.54 21.38
N LEU A 627 -3.61 2.85 22.43
CA LEU A 627 -3.46 1.40 22.62
C LEU A 627 -4.81 0.67 22.46
N ALA A 628 -5.92 1.42 22.35
CA ALA A 628 -7.29 0.90 22.36
C ALA A 628 -7.79 0.29 21.04
N ASP A 629 -7.03 0.35 19.94
CA ASP A 629 -7.42 -0.27 18.66
C ASP A 629 -7.05 -1.76 18.55
N GLY A 630 -6.48 -2.35 19.61
CA GLY A 630 -6.25 -3.80 19.70
C GLY A 630 -7.30 -4.47 20.58
N ASP A 631 -7.73 -5.69 20.21
CA ASP A 631 -8.58 -6.58 21.02
C ASP A 631 -7.82 -7.11 22.26
N PHE A 632 -7.37 -6.21 23.14
CA PHE A 632 -6.65 -6.56 24.37
C PHE A 632 -7.62 -6.72 25.54
N SER A 633 -7.41 -7.75 26.35
CA SER A 633 -8.10 -7.90 27.63
C SER A 633 -7.66 -6.83 28.63
N GLU A 634 -8.47 -6.61 29.68
CA GLU A 634 -8.14 -5.63 30.73
C GLU A 634 -6.74 -5.87 31.35
N GLU A 635 -6.34 -7.13 31.59
CA GLU A 635 -5.00 -7.42 32.13
C GLU A 635 -3.90 -7.15 31.10
N GLN A 636 -4.16 -7.38 29.80
CA GLN A 636 -3.18 -7.06 28.74
C GLN A 636 -2.97 -5.56 28.63
N LEU A 637 -4.04 -4.75 28.68
CA LEU A 637 -3.94 -3.29 28.72
C LEU A 637 -3.18 -2.82 29.96
N ALA A 638 -3.48 -3.40 31.13
CA ALA A 638 -2.77 -3.09 32.36
C ALA A 638 -1.28 -3.46 32.29
N SER A 639 -0.92 -4.56 31.62
CA SER A 639 0.48 -4.94 31.35
C SER A 639 1.19 -3.94 30.44
N LEU A 640 0.53 -3.49 29.37
CA LEU A 640 1.08 -2.51 28.44
C LEU A 640 1.30 -1.14 29.10
N GLU A 641 0.39 -0.68 29.95
CA GLU A 641 0.54 0.58 30.69
C GLU A 641 1.71 0.51 31.69
N ARG A 642 1.85 -0.59 32.43
CA ARG A 642 3.03 -0.81 33.31
C ARG A 642 4.33 -0.85 32.50
N GLY A 643 4.33 -1.53 31.36
CA GLY A 643 5.48 -1.59 30.46
C GLY A 643 5.87 -0.23 29.88
N LYS A 644 4.89 0.61 29.53
CA LYS A 644 5.09 2.00 29.08
C LYS A 644 5.75 2.85 30.16
N ALA A 645 5.30 2.73 31.41
CA ALA A 645 5.91 3.43 32.54
C ALA A 645 7.39 3.02 32.71
N ILE A 646 7.68 1.72 32.69
CA ILE A 646 9.06 1.19 32.77
C ILE A 646 9.93 1.73 31.63
N TYR A 647 9.40 1.74 30.40
CA TYR A 647 10.12 2.24 29.23
C TYR A 647 10.51 3.72 29.39
N ASN A 648 9.57 4.54 29.86
CA ASN A 648 9.77 5.97 30.06
C ASN A 648 10.72 6.28 31.24
N GLU A 649 10.77 5.40 32.25
CA GLU A 649 11.70 5.56 33.37
C GLU A 649 13.15 5.19 32.99
N LEU A 650 13.35 4.12 32.22
CA LEU A 650 14.67 3.50 32.03
C LEU A 650 15.15 3.47 30.57
N CYS A 651 14.32 3.01 29.64
CA CYS A 651 14.75 2.70 28.27
C CYS A 651 14.83 3.94 27.35
N VAL A 652 13.99 4.94 27.60
CA VAL A 652 13.85 6.16 26.78
C VAL A 652 15.16 6.95 26.64
N GLN A 653 16.06 6.86 27.62
CA GLN A 653 17.33 7.59 27.64
C GLN A 653 18.27 7.18 26.50
N CYS A 654 18.18 5.93 26.05
CA CYS A 654 19.00 5.39 24.97
C CYS A 654 18.20 5.20 23.68
N HIS A 655 16.95 4.75 23.78
CA HIS A 655 16.13 4.43 22.62
C HIS A 655 15.23 5.59 22.14
N GLY A 656 15.16 6.70 22.88
CA GLY A 656 14.31 7.84 22.56
C GLY A 656 12.83 7.58 22.84
N ALA A 657 12.01 8.63 22.93
CA ALA A 657 10.59 8.51 23.30
C ALA A 657 9.81 7.64 22.29
N GLY A 658 10.12 7.80 21.00
CA GLY A 658 9.53 6.98 19.94
C GLY A 658 10.19 5.61 19.72
N GLY A 659 11.23 5.25 20.47
CA GLY A 659 11.94 3.97 20.29
C GLY A 659 12.77 3.87 19.01
N ILE A 660 13.12 5.00 18.38
CA ILE A 660 13.87 5.05 17.11
C ILE A 660 15.40 5.10 17.30
N GLY A 661 15.86 5.12 18.56
CA GLY A 661 17.25 5.39 18.91
C GLY A 661 17.47 6.88 19.15
N LYS A 662 18.10 7.25 20.27
CA LYS A 662 18.43 8.65 20.56
C LYS A 662 19.69 9.04 19.76
N PRO A 663 19.72 10.18 19.04
CA PRO A 663 20.94 10.67 18.40
C PRO A 663 22.10 10.83 19.39
N ALA A 664 23.30 10.43 18.98
CA ALA A 664 24.53 10.44 19.77
C ALA A 664 25.72 10.98 18.96
N GLY A 665 25.50 12.07 18.21
CA GLY A 665 26.49 12.68 17.31
C GLY A 665 26.01 12.73 15.87
N LYS A 666 26.89 13.16 14.96
CA LYS A 666 26.59 13.21 13.52
C LYS A 666 26.57 11.77 12.99
N ASP A 667 25.39 11.32 12.58
CA ASP A 667 25.13 9.99 11.96
C ASP A 667 25.30 8.77 12.87
N GLN A 668 25.24 8.93 14.20
CA GLN A 668 25.33 7.82 15.15
C GLN A 668 24.16 7.85 16.16
N LEU A 669 23.58 6.67 16.44
CA LEU A 669 22.54 6.49 17.45
C LEU A 669 23.12 5.91 18.74
N MET A 670 22.57 6.31 19.88
CA MET A 670 22.90 5.81 21.22
C MET A 670 22.61 4.31 21.34
N ALA A 671 21.46 3.89 20.80
CA ALA A 671 20.99 2.52 20.80
C ALA A 671 20.16 2.26 19.54
N PRO A 672 19.98 1.00 19.13
CA PRO A 672 19.22 0.67 17.93
C PRO A 672 17.73 1.02 18.07
N ALA A 673 17.07 1.25 16.94
CA ALA A 673 15.62 1.41 16.88
C ALA A 673 14.91 0.13 17.35
N LEU A 674 14.04 0.26 18.34
CA LEU A 674 13.08 -0.75 18.77
C LEU A 674 11.77 -0.64 17.98
N ALA A 675 11.39 0.57 17.59
CA ALA A 675 10.23 0.85 16.76
C ALA A 675 10.33 0.16 15.39
N SER A 676 9.25 -0.50 14.99
CA SER A 676 9.14 -1.25 13.73
C SER A 676 10.29 -2.25 13.47
N SER A 677 10.97 -2.70 14.53
CA SER A 677 12.17 -3.53 14.44
C SER A 677 11.83 -5.00 14.18
N LEU A 678 12.35 -5.59 13.09
CA LEU A 678 12.09 -7.00 12.73
C LEU A 678 12.50 -7.98 13.83
N ARG A 679 13.63 -7.73 14.51
CA ARG A 679 14.11 -8.58 15.62
C ARG A 679 13.23 -8.46 16.88
N VAL A 680 12.67 -7.28 17.15
CA VAL A 680 11.68 -7.10 18.22
C VAL A 680 10.36 -7.76 17.84
N GLN A 681 9.96 -7.69 16.57
CA GLN A 681 8.70 -8.26 16.09
C GLN A 681 8.76 -9.77 15.85
N GLY A 682 9.95 -10.34 15.68
CA GLY A 682 10.16 -11.78 15.53
C GLY A 682 9.90 -12.56 16.81
N HIS A 683 10.63 -13.65 17.01
CA HIS A 683 10.41 -14.53 18.16
C HIS A 683 10.63 -13.82 19.51
N PRO A 684 9.72 -13.93 20.51
CA PRO A 684 9.78 -13.17 21.76
C PRO A 684 11.07 -13.39 22.57
N ARG A 685 11.73 -14.55 22.40
CA ARG A 685 13.03 -14.85 23.03
C ARG A 685 14.15 -13.86 22.66
N TYR A 686 14.08 -13.18 21.52
CA TYR A 686 15.06 -12.13 21.21
C TYR A 686 14.96 -10.98 22.22
N ALA A 687 13.77 -10.40 22.38
CA ALA A 687 13.54 -9.29 23.29
C ALA A 687 13.76 -9.71 24.75
N LEU A 688 13.26 -10.89 25.15
CA LEU A 688 13.54 -11.48 26.46
C LEU A 688 15.05 -11.65 26.71
N GLY A 689 15.80 -12.15 25.74
CA GLY A 689 17.26 -12.32 25.85
C GLY A 689 17.99 -11.00 26.05
N ALA A 690 17.65 -10.00 25.24
CA ALA A 690 18.24 -8.67 25.31
C ALA A 690 17.90 -7.95 26.62
N ILE A 691 16.64 -8.00 27.08
CA ILE A 691 16.19 -7.33 28.30
C ILE A 691 16.73 -8.03 29.55
N LEU A 692 16.71 -9.37 29.59
CA LEU A 692 17.10 -10.14 30.76
C LEU A 692 18.62 -10.19 30.94
N HIS A 693 19.38 -10.42 29.86
CA HIS A 693 20.83 -10.67 29.94
C HIS A 693 21.69 -9.55 29.35
N GLY A 694 21.09 -8.63 28.59
CA GLY A 694 21.82 -7.59 27.87
C GLY A 694 22.34 -8.03 26.50
N LEU A 695 22.83 -7.06 25.74
CA LEU A 695 23.34 -7.24 24.38
C LEU A 695 24.58 -6.36 24.16
N GLN A 696 25.63 -6.89 23.54
CA GLN A 696 26.87 -6.17 23.28
C GLN A 696 27.39 -6.38 21.85
N GLY A 697 28.19 -5.44 21.38
CA GLY A 697 28.82 -5.49 20.06
C GLY A 697 27.91 -4.98 18.95
N GLU A 698 28.25 -5.32 17.71
CA GLU A 698 27.52 -4.86 16.53
C GLU A 698 26.16 -5.55 16.42
N ILE A 699 25.15 -4.80 16.02
CA ILE A 699 23.81 -5.30 15.71
C ILE A 699 23.60 -5.04 14.23
N GLU A 700 23.40 -6.10 13.44
CA GLU A 700 23.19 -5.99 11.99
C GLU A 700 24.34 -5.22 11.28
N GLY A 701 25.58 -5.41 11.75
CA GLY A 701 26.76 -4.73 11.22
C GLY A 701 26.84 -3.23 11.57
N LYS A 702 25.94 -2.72 12.43
CA LYS A 702 25.95 -1.34 12.92
C LYS A 702 26.49 -1.27 14.35
N GLN A 703 27.34 -0.28 14.60
CA GLN A 703 27.80 0.09 15.95
C GLN A 703 26.98 1.24 16.51
N TYR A 704 26.66 1.14 17.80
CA TYR A 704 25.88 2.14 18.53
C TYR A 704 26.74 2.78 19.62
N ALA A 705 26.55 4.08 19.86
CA ALA A 705 27.40 4.84 20.78
C ALA A 705 27.34 4.31 22.22
N GLY A 706 26.21 3.71 22.63
CA GLY A 706 26.08 3.06 23.94
C GLY A 706 26.98 1.84 24.11
N GLY A 707 27.38 1.15 23.03
CA GLY A 707 28.30 0.01 23.01
C GLY A 707 27.81 -1.28 23.68
N ILE A 708 26.95 -1.18 24.70
CA ILE A 708 26.38 -2.27 25.48
C ILE A 708 24.98 -1.90 26.00
N MET A 709 24.05 -2.84 25.91
CA MET A 709 22.77 -2.83 26.63
C MET A 709 22.93 -3.70 27.87
N VAL A 710 22.77 -3.11 29.05
CA VAL A 710 22.82 -3.84 30.33
C VAL A 710 21.51 -4.62 30.53
N GLY A 711 21.62 -5.89 30.93
CA GLY A 711 20.47 -6.73 31.26
C GLY A 711 19.86 -6.40 32.62
N ASN A 712 18.60 -6.78 32.81
CA ASN A 712 17.78 -6.50 33.99
C ASN A 712 17.39 -7.80 34.71
N ALA A 713 18.36 -8.71 34.88
CA ALA A 713 18.13 -10.03 35.45
C ALA A 713 17.62 -10.01 36.90
N GLU A 714 17.77 -8.90 37.61
CA GLU A 714 17.28 -8.70 38.98
C GLU A 714 15.77 -8.41 39.06
N GLN A 715 15.15 -8.00 37.95
CA GLN A 715 13.72 -7.66 37.91
C GLN A 715 12.85 -8.92 37.94
N SER A 716 11.61 -8.79 38.41
CA SER A 716 10.65 -9.89 38.45
C SER A 716 10.22 -10.37 37.06
N ASP A 717 9.68 -11.59 36.98
CA ASP A 717 9.17 -12.13 35.71
C ASP A 717 8.02 -11.28 35.15
N ARG A 718 7.14 -10.76 36.02
CA ARG A 718 6.11 -9.79 35.62
C ARG A 718 6.70 -8.51 35.04
N TRP A 719 7.72 -7.93 35.68
CA TRP A 719 8.38 -6.71 35.18
C TRP A 719 8.97 -6.94 33.79
N ILE A 720 9.68 -8.07 33.60
CA ILE A 720 10.26 -8.46 32.31
C ILE A 720 9.17 -8.67 31.26
N ALA A 721 8.07 -9.33 31.62
CA ALA A 721 6.93 -9.54 30.73
C ALA A 721 6.28 -8.22 30.31
N ASP A 722 6.01 -7.30 31.24
CA ASP A 722 5.36 -6.01 30.98
C ASP A 722 6.20 -5.14 30.03
N ILE A 723 7.49 -4.93 30.30
CA ILE A 723 8.36 -4.12 29.43
C ILE A 723 8.57 -4.79 28.06
N THR A 724 8.73 -6.11 28.02
CA THR A 724 8.91 -6.84 26.76
C THR A 724 7.65 -6.73 25.91
N SER A 725 6.46 -6.84 26.52
CA SER A 725 5.16 -6.67 25.87
C SER A 725 5.00 -5.26 25.31
N TYR A 726 5.29 -4.21 26.10
CA TYR A 726 5.21 -2.84 25.61
C TYR A 726 6.18 -2.56 24.45
N ILE A 727 7.43 -3.05 24.51
CA ILE A 727 8.38 -2.88 23.39
C ILE A 727 7.89 -3.64 22.14
N ARG A 728 7.27 -4.81 22.31
CA ARG A 728 6.79 -5.66 21.21
C ARG A 728 5.49 -5.19 20.58
N VAL A 729 4.63 -4.50 21.32
CA VAL A 729 3.31 -4.05 20.85
C VAL A 729 3.25 -2.53 20.66
N GLY A 730 3.87 -1.77 21.55
CA GLY A 730 3.99 -0.32 21.47
C GLY A 730 5.09 0.12 20.50
N LEU A 731 5.37 1.43 20.47
CA LEU A 731 6.43 2.05 19.64
C LEU A 731 6.27 1.75 18.13
N GLY A 732 5.05 1.55 17.64
CA GLY A 732 4.78 1.19 16.24
C GLY A 732 5.08 -0.29 15.91
N ASN A 733 5.25 -1.13 16.92
CA ASN A 733 5.26 -2.60 16.78
C ASN A 733 3.83 -3.16 16.95
N GLY A 734 3.68 -4.44 17.24
CA GLY A 734 2.40 -5.17 17.30
C GLY A 734 2.64 -6.65 17.10
N ALA A 735 3.66 -7.15 17.78
CA ALA A 735 3.98 -8.57 17.85
C ALA A 735 3.28 -9.17 19.06
N SER A 736 3.34 -10.48 19.24
CA SER A 736 2.68 -11.13 20.37
C SER A 736 3.15 -10.58 21.73
N LEU A 737 2.23 -10.47 22.68
CA LEU A 737 2.56 -10.17 24.07
C LEU A 737 3.42 -11.29 24.67
N VAL A 738 4.15 -10.94 25.74
CA VAL A 738 4.95 -11.88 26.52
C VAL A 738 4.31 -12.00 27.89
N THR A 739 3.97 -13.22 28.29
CA THR A 739 3.37 -13.49 29.60
C THR A 739 4.43 -13.63 30.68
N GLU A 740 4.04 -13.51 31.95
CA GLU A 740 4.92 -13.79 33.10
C GLU A 740 5.46 -15.24 33.04
N ALA A 741 4.64 -16.20 32.59
CA ALA A 741 5.06 -17.59 32.42
C ALA A 741 6.14 -17.74 31.33
N ASP A 742 6.07 -16.95 30.25
CA ASP A 742 7.10 -16.92 29.20
C ASP A 742 8.43 -16.40 29.74
N ALA A 743 8.39 -15.31 30.50
CA ALA A 743 9.57 -14.73 31.14
C ALA A 743 10.20 -15.72 32.14
N ALA A 744 9.40 -16.34 33.00
CA ALA A 744 9.84 -17.34 33.96
C ALA A 744 10.48 -18.57 33.28
N ALA A 745 9.84 -19.09 32.23
CA ALA A 745 10.35 -20.22 31.47
C ALA A 745 11.68 -19.89 30.79
N PHE A 746 11.80 -18.70 30.19
CA PHE A 746 13.02 -18.26 29.54
C PHE A 746 14.16 -18.02 30.55
N ARG A 747 13.85 -17.40 31.70
CA ARG A 747 14.80 -17.23 32.80
C ARG A 747 15.33 -18.57 33.30
N GLN A 748 14.45 -19.55 33.50
CA GLN A 748 14.86 -20.88 33.93
C GLN A 748 15.76 -21.57 32.89
N ALA A 749 15.43 -21.44 31.60
CA ALA A 749 16.23 -21.99 30.51
C ALA A 749 17.62 -21.33 30.39
N THR A 750 17.76 -20.09 30.85
CA THR A 750 18.98 -19.27 30.70
C THR A 750 19.69 -18.97 32.03
N ARG A 751 19.30 -19.63 33.14
CA ARG A 751 19.80 -19.38 34.51
C ARG A 751 21.32 -19.41 34.68
N GLY A 752 22.03 -20.10 33.80
CA GLY A 752 23.49 -20.22 33.84
C GLY A 752 24.23 -19.05 33.18
N ARG A 753 23.52 -18.13 32.53
CA ARG A 753 24.12 -17.02 31.80
C ARG A 753 24.39 -15.84 32.73
N GLN A 754 25.58 -15.26 32.58
CA GLN A 754 26.06 -14.11 33.37
C GLN A 754 26.60 -12.98 32.48
N ALA A 755 26.97 -13.28 31.23
CA ALA A 755 27.48 -12.29 30.28
C ALA A 755 26.37 -11.85 29.30
N PRO A 756 26.40 -10.60 28.83
CA PRO A 756 25.56 -10.14 27.72
C PRO A 756 25.69 -11.04 26.50
N TYR A 757 24.63 -11.09 25.69
CA TYR A 757 24.73 -11.75 24.39
C TYR A 757 25.54 -10.91 23.41
N SER A 758 26.24 -11.55 22.47
CA SER A 758 26.46 -10.91 21.17
C SER A 758 25.23 -11.08 20.28
N TYR A 759 25.00 -10.16 19.34
CA TYR A 759 23.84 -10.26 18.44
C TYR A 759 23.79 -11.59 17.65
N PRO A 760 24.87 -12.08 17.01
CA PRO A 760 24.85 -13.37 16.32
C PRO A 760 24.58 -14.55 17.25
N GLU A 761 25.07 -14.50 18.48
CA GLU A 761 24.86 -15.54 19.49
C GLU A 761 23.39 -15.60 19.95
N LEU A 762 22.80 -14.44 20.28
CA LEU A 762 21.39 -14.38 20.66
C LEU A 762 20.50 -14.91 19.52
N LEU A 763 20.75 -14.46 18.29
CA LEU A 763 20.02 -14.94 17.12
C LEU A 763 20.20 -16.43 16.82
N ALA A 764 21.36 -17.01 17.15
CA ALA A 764 21.59 -18.44 17.01
C ALA A 764 20.89 -19.25 18.12
N SER A 765 20.68 -18.66 19.29
CA SER A 765 20.07 -19.30 20.46
C SER A 765 18.54 -19.34 20.43
N ILE A 766 17.90 -18.53 19.58
CA ILE A 766 16.45 -18.47 19.47
C ILE A 766 15.93 -19.34 18.31
N PRO A 767 14.74 -19.95 18.45
CA PRO A 767 14.05 -20.58 17.33
C PRO A 767 13.85 -19.57 16.20
N ARG A 768 14.12 -20.01 14.96
CA ARG A 768 13.89 -19.20 13.76
C ARG A 768 12.61 -19.63 13.10
N GLU A 769 11.90 -18.67 12.53
CA GLU A 769 10.77 -18.97 11.66
C GLU A 769 11.27 -19.74 10.44
N LEU A 770 10.69 -20.92 10.21
CA LEU A 770 10.94 -21.77 9.06
C LEU A 770 9.95 -21.36 7.96
N LYS A 771 10.45 -20.71 6.91
CA LYS A 771 9.62 -20.26 5.79
C LYS A 771 9.32 -21.43 4.84
N PRO A 772 8.07 -21.58 4.37
CA PRO A 772 7.70 -22.65 3.47
C PRO A 772 8.37 -22.49 2.10
N THR A 773 9.06 -23.52 1.63
CA THR A 773 9.66 -23.54 0.28
C THR A 773 8.79 -24.36 -0.67
N GLU A 774 9.05 -24.31 -1.98
CA GLU A 774 8.36 -25.16 -2.97
C GLU A 774 8.62 -26.66 -2.73
N ALA A 775 9.71 -27.01 -2.04
CA ALA A 775 10.06 -28.38 -1.71
C ALA A 775 9.22 -28.97 -0.57
N TRP A 776 8.50 -28.15 0.19
CA TRP A 776 7.59 -28.63 1.24
C TRP A 776 6.31 -29.15 0.59
N LYS A 777 5.93 -30.39 0.92
CA LYS A 777 4.65 -30.94 0.47
C LYS A 777 3.63 -30.74 1.57
N MET A 778 2.49 -30.16 1.21
CA MET A 778 1.41 -29.86 2.14
C MET A 778 0.14 -30.51 1.63
N GLU A 779 -0.50 -31.27 2.50
CA GLU A 779 -1.71 -32.02 2.19
C GLU A 779 -2.69 -31.85 3.36
N ALA A 780 -3.98 -31.97 3.07
CA ALA A 780 -5.00 -32.00 4.11
C ALA A 780 -6.14 -32.93 3.69
N SER A 781 -6.88 -33.44 4.68
CA SER A 781 -8.03 -34.32 4.38
C SER A 781 -9.14 -33.61 3.59
N HIS A 782 -9.27 -32.30 3.78
CA HIS A 782 -10.22 -31.43 3.09
C HIS A 782 -9.53 -30.12 2.73
N THR A 783 -9.87 -29.53 1.61
CA THR A 783 -9.38 -28.20 1.23
C THR A 783 -10.38 -27.58 0.26
N GLN A 784 -10.73 -26.33 0.52
CA GLN A 784 -11.55 -25.50 -0.36
C GLN A 784 -10.85 -24.16 -0.62
N PRO A 785 -11.08 -23.49 -1.77
CA PRO A 785 -10.69 -22.09 -1.91
C PRO A 785 -11.26 -21.23 -0.78
N VAL A 786 -10.42 -20.39 -0.17
CA VAL A 786 -10.86 -19.47 0.90
C VAL A 786 -11.53 -18.22 0.33
N VAL A 787 -11.20 -17.86 -0.91
CA VAL A 787 -11.75 -16.71 -1.64
C VAL A 787 -12.35 -17.17 -2.97
N ILE A 788 -13.32 -16.41 -3.45
CA ILE A 788 -13.91 -16.59 -4.79
C ILE A 788 -12.78 -16.43 -5.83
N GLY A 789 -12.78 -17.26 -6.88
CA GLY A 789 -11.72 -17.26 -7.91
C GLY A 789 -10.36 -17.85 -7.47
N GLY A 790 -10.20 -18.20 -6.19
CA GLY A 790 -8.95 -18.76 -5.66
C GLY A 790 -8.76 -20.25 -5.92
N VAL A 791 -7.51 -20.72 -5.86
CA VAL A 791 -7.17 -22.15 -5.94
C VAL A 791 -7.16 -22.78 -4.55
N ALA A 792 -7.80 -23.94 -4.40
CA ALA A 792 -7.77 -24.73 -3.17
C ALA A 792 -6.34 -25.21 -2.89
N SER A 793 -5.73 -24.75 -1.80
CA SER A 793 -4.36 -25.12 -1.46
C SER A 793 -4.12 -25.18 0.04
N PRO A 794 -3.64 -26.33 0.58
CA PRO A 794 -3.14 -26.41 1.96
C PRO A 794 -2.03 -25.39 2.25
N ARG A 795 -1.27 -24.98 1.23
CA ARG A 795 -0.19 -24.00 1.36
C ARG A 795 -0.66 -22.62 1.79
N ALA A 796 -1.90 -22.26 1.48
CA ALA A 796 -2.47 -20.97 1.85
C ALA A 796 -2.57 -20.78 3.39
N ALA A 797 -2.44 -21.85 4.19
CA ALA A 797 -2.31 -21.74 5.65
C ALA A 797 -1.17 -20.79 6.09
N PHE A 798 -0.11 -20.66 5.28
CA PHE A 798 1.07 -19.84 5.57
C PHE A 798 0.97 -18.40 5.08
N ASP A 799 -0.09 -18.02 4.34
CA ASP A 799 -0.25 -16.66 3.83
C ASP A 799 -1.49 -15.96 4.42
N PHE A 800 -1.76 -14.74 3.97
CA PHE A 800 -2.87 -13.94 4.48
C PHE A 800 -4.22 -14.43 3.94
N GLY A 801 -4.25 -15.17 2.82
CA GLY A 801 -5.46 -15.78 2.30
C GLY A 801 -5.99 -16.87 3.22
N GLY A 802 -5.08 -17.65 3.83
CA GLY A 802 -5.44 -18.72 4.76
C GLY A 802 -5.90 -19.99 4.05
N TRP A 803 -6.09 -21.05 4.82
CA TRP A 803 -6.61 -22.34 4.40
C TRP A 803 -7.86 -22.69 5.21
N THR A 804 -8.81 -23.40 4.59
CA THR A 804 -10.01 -23.90 5.26
C THR A 804 -10.44 -25.28 4.76
N THR A 805 -11.06 -26.06 5.63
CA THR A 805 -11.71 -27.32 5.26
C THR A 805 -12.94 -27.10 4.39
N GLY A 806 -13.59 -25.94 4.48
CA GLY A 806 -14.81 -25.62 3.71
C GLY A 806 -16.08 -26.35 4.17
N ALA A 807 -15.90 -27.35 5.05
CA ALA A 807 -16.95 -28.15 5.66
C ALA A 807 -16.79 -28.16 7.18
N ASP A 808 -17.88 -28.45 7.88
CA ASP A 808 -17.94 -28.58 9.34
C ASP A 808 -16.82 -29.42 9.89
N GLN A 809 -16.23 -28.98 11.01
CA GLN A 809 -15.19 -29.71 11.71
C GLN A 809 -15.66 -31.12 12.08
N GLN A 810 -14.86 -32.12 11.72
CA GLN A 810 -15.09 -33.52 12.09
C GLN A 810 -13.83 -34.10 12.73
N VAL A 811 -14.02 -34.90 13.78
CA VAL A 811 -12.94 -35.67 14.41
C VAL A 811 -12.26 -36.53 13.33
N GLY A 812 -10.92 -36.48 13.30
CA GLY A 812 -10.10 -37.17 12.30
C GLY A 812 -9.76 -36.34 11.05
N MET A 813 -10.30 -35.12 10.89
CA MET A 813 -9.75 -34.19 9.90
C MET A 813 -8.30 -33.85 10.22
N TRP A 814 -7.44 -33.76 9.19
CA TRP A 814 -6.01 -33.57 9.39
C TRP A 814 -5.37 -32.62 8.37
N TYR A 815 -4.28 -32.00 8.80
CA TYR A 815 -3.37 -31.18 7.98
C TYR A 815 -1.94 -31.69 8.15
N ARG A 816 -1.21 -31.86 7.05
CA ARG A 816 0.12 -32.50 7.00
C ARG A 816 1.13 -31.64 6.25
N ILE A 817 2.35 -31.64 6.76
CA ILE A 817 3.52 -31.06 6.09
C ILE A 817 4.63 -32.10 6.05
N ASP A 818 5.15 -32.40 4.86
CA ASP A 818 6.38 -33.16 4.67
C ASP A 818 7.53 -32.22 4.30
N PHE A 819 8.60 -32.28 5.09
CA PHE A 819 9.81 -31.49 4.89
C PHE A 819 10.81 -32.25 4.02
N PRO A 820 11.56 -31.56 3.15
CA PRO A 820 12.57 -32.20 2.31
C PRO A 820 13.67 -32.86 3.13
N GLU A 821 14.06 -32.22 4.25
CA GLU A 821 15.05 -32.71 5.21
C GLU A 821 14.50 -32.64 6.64
N PRO A 822 15.01 -33.45 7.58
CA PRO A 822 14.61 -33.37 8.99
C PRO A 822 14.87 -31.97 9.58
N ILE A 823 13.88 -31.46 10.29
CA ILE A 823 13.96 -30.20 11.04
C ILE A 823 13.83 -30.47 12.54
N ARG A 824 14.27 -29.50 13.34
CA ARG A 824 13.94 -29.44 14.77
C ARG A 824 12.86 -28.39 14.97
N LEU A 825 11.65 -28.80 15.33
CA LEU A 825 10.50 -27.93 15.57
C LEU A 825 10.30 -27.69 17.08
N GLU A 826 10.03 -26.45 17.46
CA GLU A 826 9.83 -26.03 18.86
C GLU A 826 8.53 -25.28 19.10
N GLU A 827 7.93 -24.65 18.09
CA GLU A 827 6.71 -23.87 18.27
C GLU A 827 5.92 -23.76 16.97
N ILE A 828 4.60 -23.75 17.10
CA ILE A 828 3.66 -23.54 16.00
C ILE A 828 2.75 -22.38 16.40
N GLN A 829 2.54 -21.46 15.47
CA GLN A 829 1.58 -20.37 15.59
C GLN A 829 0.70 -20.33 14.35
N PHE A 830 -0.58 -19.98 14.47
CA PHE A 830 -1.46 -19.63 13.36
C PHE A 830 -2.68 -18.86 13.86
N ASP A 831 -3.29 -18.07 12.98
CA ASP A 831 -4.59 -17.44 13.24
C ASP A 831 -5.71 -18.36 12.76
N ALA A 832 -6.84 -18.36 13.44
CA ALA A 832 -8.03 -19.12 13.07
C ALA A 832 -9.29 -18.22 13.10
N PRO A 833 -9.36 -17.20 12.21
CA PRO A 833 -10.47 -16.27 12.16
C PRO A 833 -11.79 -16.97 11.80
N ALA A 834 -12.92 -16.40 12.22
CA ALA A 834 -14.23 -16.89 11.80
C ALA A 834 -14.38 -16.82 10.26
N ASN A 835 -15.00 -17.83 9.65
CA ASN A 835 -15.12 -17.91 8.18
C ASN A 835 -16.21 -16.99 7.63
N GLY A 836 -15.83 -16.03 6.77
CA GLY A 836 -16.76 -15.20 6.00
C GLY A 836 -16.08 -14.00 5.38
N THR A 837 -16.80 -13.24 4.55
CA THR A 837 -16.37 -11.89 4.16
C THR A 837 -16.14 -11.05 5.43
N VAL A 838 -15.28 -10.03 5.37
CA VAL A 838 -14.93 -9.16 6.52
C VAL A 838 -16.19 -8.64 7.24
N TRP A 839 -17.29 -8.42 6.50
CA TRP A 839 -18.60 -7.99 7.01
C TRP A 839 -19.42 -9.09 7.71
N ALA A 840 -19.22 -10.36 7.38
CA ALA A 840 -19.91 -11.50 7.99
C ALA A 840 -19.12 -12.16 9.14
N ALA A 841 -17.81 -11.93 9.21
CA ALA A 841 -16.92 -12.54 10.20
C ALA A 841 -17.24 -12.12 11.64
N ALA A 842 -17.71 -10.89 11.86
CA ALA A 842 -18.04 -10.37 13.20
C ALA A 842 -19.22 -11.08 13.89
N LYS A 843 -19.97 -11.95 13.18
CA LYS A 843 -21.16 -12.65 13.71
C LYS A 843 -21.03 -14.18 13.72
N LYS A 844 -19.90 -14.74 13.32
CA LYS A 844 -19.72 -16.20 13.21
C LYS A 844 -18.80 -16.76 14.30
N PRO A 845 -19.01 -18.00 14.75
CA PRO A 845 -18.16 -18.63 15.75
C PRO A 845 -16.71 -18.75 15.24
N ALA A 846 -15.76 -18.68 16.16
CA ALA A 846 -14.34 -18.83 15.85
C ALA A 846 -14.02 -20.20 15.23
N ALA A 847 -13.22 -20.22 14.16
CA ALA A 847 -12.90 -21.40 13.38
C ALA A 847 -11.66 -22.18 13.90
N TYR A 848 -11.20 -21.87 15.12
CA TYR A 848 -10.13 -22.62 15.77
C TYR A 848 -10.62 -24.01 16.20
N PRO A 849 -9.74 -25.01 16.19
CA PRO A 849 -10.07 -26.37 16.63
C PRO A 849 -10.23 -26.45 18.15
N ARG A 850 -11.14 -27.30 18.65
CA ARG A 850 -11.37 -27.47 20.10
C ARG A 850 -10.31 -28.34 20.77
N GLU A 851 -9.82 -29.36 20.09
CA GLU A 851 -8.60 -30.08 20.46
C GLU A 851 -7.85 -30.55 19.21
N LEU A 852 -6.53 -30.35 19.21
CA LEU A 852 -5.59 -30.82 18.20
C LEU A 852 -4.62 -31.83 18.79
N SER A 853 -4.51 -32.99 18.15
CA SER A 853 -3.36 -33.90 18.31
C SER A 853 -2.23 -33.44 17.38
N VAL A 854 -1.05 -33.17 17.97
CA VAL A 854 0.16 -32.79 17.23
C VAL A 854 1.08 -34.00 17.12
N GLN A 855 1.33 -34.46 15.91
CA GLN A 855 2.05 -35.70 15.65
C GLN A 855 3.27 -35.45 14.77
N ALA A 856 4.36 -36.16 15.06
CA ALA A 856 5.57 -36.14 14.24
C ALA A 856 5.90 -37.51 13.67
N SER A 857 6.55 -37.50 12.52
CA SER A 857 7.16 -38.67 11.90
C SER A 857 8.58 -38.34 11.42
N GLN A 858 9.50 -39.31 11.54
CA GLN A 858 10.86 -39.19 11.00
C GLN A 858 11.02 -39.81 9.61
N ASP A 859 10.11 -40.71 9.23
CA ASP A 859 10.11 -41.45 7.96
C ASP A 859 8.92 -41.08 7.05
N GLY A 860 7.96 -40.30 7.56
CA GLY A 860 6.72 -39.93 6.86
C GLY A 860 5.63 -41.00 6.90
N GLN A 861 5.85 -42.09 7.64
CA GLN A 861 4.98 -43.27 7.70
C GLN A 861 4.56 -43.60 9.14
N THR A 862 5.51 -43.59 10.06
CA THR A 862 5.32 -43.91 11.48
C THR A 862 5.07 -42.62 12.26
N TRP A 863 3.90 -42.49 12.88
CA TRP A 863 3.48 -41.28 13.58
C TRP A 863 3.50 -41.45 15.09
N LYS A 864 3.98 -40.43 15.79
CA LYS A 864 3.98 -40.34 17.25
C LYS A 864 3.33 -39.04 17.69
N GLU A 865 2.35 -39.12 18.58
CA GLU A 865 1.77 -37.94 19.25
C GLU A 865 2.84 -37.31 20.16
N ILE A 866 3.10 -36.02 19.93
CA ILE A 866 4.03 -35.20 20.73
C ILE A 866 3.27 -34.58 21.89
N THR A 867 2.12 -33.96 21.59
CA THR A 867 1.29 -33.24 22.55
C THR A 867 -0.13 -33.11 22.02
N ARG A 868 -1.04 -32.70 22.91
CA ARG A 868 -2.38 -32.21 22.57
C ARG A 868 -2.52 -30.76 22.95
N VAL A 869 -3.28 -30.02 22.16
CA VAL A 869 -3.50 -28.59 22.35
C VAL A 869 -4.99 -28.32 22.34
N ARG A 870 -5.47 -27.48 23.27
CA ARG A 870 -6.84 -26.99 23.32
C ARG A 870 -6.84 -25.47 23.16
N PRO A 871 -6.86 -24.96 21.93
CA PRO A 871 -6.95 -23.52 21.67
C PRO A 871 -8.25 -22.94 22.25
N ASP A 872 -8.15 -21.72 22.77
CA ASP A 872 -9.27 -20.94 23.34
C ASP A 872 -9.35 -19.52 22.76
N SER A 873 -8.48 -19.18 21.81
CA SER A 873 -8.39 -17.87 21.17
C SER A 873 -8.24 -17.98 19.65
N LEU A 874 -8.42 -16.85 18.95
CA LEU A 874 -8.20 -16.74 17.51
C LEU A 874 -6.72 -16.86 17.12
N GLU A 875 -5.81 -16.45 18.01
CA GLU A 875 -4.37 -16.57 17.84
C GLU A 875 -3.87 -17.84 18.51
N VAL A 876 -3.78 -18.93 17.74
CA VAL A 876 -3.34 -20.21 18.26
C VAL A 876 -1.82 -20.26 18.27
N ALA A 877 -1.23 -20.25 19.46
CA ALA A 877 0.21 -20.41 19.65
C ALA A 877 0.50 -21.48 20.71
N PHE A 878 1.36 -22.45 20.39
CA PHE A 878 1.76 -23.47 21.36
C PHE A 878 3.19 -23.95 21.14
N LYS A 879 3.86 -24.22 22.26
CA LYS A 879 5.24 -24.70 22.32
C LYS A 879 5.27 -26.23 22.34
N LEU A 880 6.30 -26.77 21.71
CA LEU A 880 6.62 -28.18 21.65
C LEU A 880 7.95 -28.40 22.38
N PRO A 881 8.15 -29.56 23.04
CA PRO A 881 9.50 -30.03 23.32
C PRO A 881 10.30 -30.03 22.01
N PRO A 882 11.58 -29.61 21.99
CA PRO A 882 12.37 -29.60 20.75
C PRO A 882 12.35 -30.97 20.06
N THR A 883 11.62 -31.07 18.95
CA THR A 883 11.29 -32.34 18.31
C THR A 883 11.89 -32.43 16.94
N ARG A 884 12.72 -33.45 16.71
CA ARG A 884 13.30 -33.77 15.40
C ARG A 884 12.31 -34.58 14.57
N LEU A 885 11.88 -34.03 13.44
CA LEU A 885 10.85 -34.60 12.57
C LEU A 885 11.14 -34.34 11.08
N ARG A 886 10.61 -35.21 10.22
CA ARG A 886 10.57 -35.04 8.75
C ARG A 886 9.16 -34.80 8.24
N ALA A 887 8.14 -35.16 9.01
CA ALA A 887 6.75 -34.81 8.72
C ALA A 887 6.00 -34.41 10.00
N LEU A 888 5.10 -33.46 9.86
CA LEU A 888 4.21 -32.93 10.89
C LEU A 888 2.77 -33.23 10.48
N ARG A 889 1.94 -33.68 11.43
CA ARG A 889 0.50 -33.83 11.25
C ARG A 889 -0.25 -33.19 12.42
N LEU A 890 -1.23 -32.36 12.08
CA LEU A 890 -2.22 -31.80 13.00
C LEU A 890 -3.55 -32.53 12.73
N GLU A 891 -4.20 -33.05 13.77
CA GLU A 891 -5.42 -33.85 13.63
C GLU A 891 -6.47 -33.42 14.66
N LEU A 892 -7.71 -33.17 14.23
CA LEU A 892 -8.82 -32.82 15.12
C LEU A 892 -9.22 -34.01 15.98
N THR A 893 -9.14 -33.86 17.30
CA THR A 893 -9.59 -34.87 18.27
C THR A 893 -10.84 -34.47 19.04
N ASP A 894 -11.23 -33.20 18.95
CA ASP A 894 -12.44 -32.63 19.53
C ASP A 894 -12.91 -31.47 18.63
N VAL A 895 -14.21 -31.28 18.50
CA VAL A 895 -14.83 -30.33 17.55
C VAL A 895 -15.93 -29.52 18.23
N PRO A 896 -16.30 -28.33 17.70
CA PRO A 896 -17.42 -27.56 18.24
C PRO A 896 -18.74 -28.33 18.18
N ASP A 897 -19.62 -28.13 19.17
CA ASP A 897 -20.97 -28.68 19.16
C ASP A 897 -21.87 -28.02 18.09
N ASP A 898 -21.59 -26.75 17.75
CA ASP A 898 -22.34 -25.98 16.77
C ASP A 898 -21.95 -26.38 15.33
N PRO A 899 -22.91 -26.77 14.48
CA PRO A 899 -22.66 -27.06 13.06
C PRO A 899 -22.35 -25.77 12.29
N GLY A 900 -21.79 -25.90 11.08
CA GLY A 900 -21.45 -24.77 10.22
C GLY A 900 -20.10 -24.10 10.51
N ILE A 901 -19.28 -24.68 11.39
CA ILE A 901 -17.95 -24.15 11.75
C ILE A 901 -16.89 -25.02 11.07
N PRO A 902 -16.22 -24.54 10.00
CA PRO A 902 -15.08 -25.23 9.41
C PRO A 902 -13.81 -25.05 10.26
N TRP A 903 -12.77 -25.84 9.98
CA TRP A 903 -11.44 -25.61 10.52
C TRP A 903 -10.66 -24.72 9.56
N SER A 904 -10.11 -23.63 10.09
CA SER A 904 -9.32 -22.67 9.31
C SER A 904 -7.99 -22.35 9.99
N MET A 905 -6.97 -22.10 9.17
CA MET A 905 -5.64 -21.67 9.60
C MET A 905 -5.12 -20.60 8.64
N ARG A 906 -4.56 -19.52 9.17
CA ARG A 906 -3.94 -18.42 8.40
C ARG A 906 -2.65 -17.98 9.09
N GLN A 907 -1.72 -17.39 8.34
CA GLN A 907 -0.45 -16.89 8.91
C GLN A 907 0.28 -17.94 9.77
N MET A 908 0.23 -19.21 9.34
CA MET A 908 0.90 -20.30 10.03
C MET A 908 2.41 -20.06 10.04
N ARG A 909 3.00 -20.11 11.23
CA ARG A 909 4.43 -19.93 11.48
C ARG A 909 4.96 -21.12 12.24
N LEU A 910 6.02 -21.72 11.71
CA LEU A 910 6.74 -22.82 12.34
C LEU A 910 8.07 -22.28 12.84
N TYR A 911 8.38 -22.46 14.13
CA TYR A 911 9.65 -22.02 14.68
C TYR A 911 10.53 -23.20 15.06
N GLY A 912 11.79 -23.15 14.63
CA GLY A 912 12.72 -24.25 14.77
C GLY A 912 14.11 -23.97 14.22
N GLN A 913 14.84 -25.05 13.90
CA GLN A 913 16.15 -25.02 13.26
C GLN A 913 16.22 -26.06 12.13
N GLN A 914 16.77 -25.67 10.98
CA GLN A 914 17.21 -26.61 9.95
C GLN A 914 18.54 -27.23 10.37
N GLU A 915 18.67 -28.56 10.28
CA GLU A 915 19.96 -29.24 10.42
C GLU A 915 20.77 -29.02 9.14
N SER A 916 21.45 -27.86 9.01
CA SER A 916 22.49 -27.70 8.00
C SER A 916 23.54 -28.79 8.21
N GLN A 917 23.91 -29.52 7.16
CA GLN A 917 24.97 -30.53 7.21
C GLN A 917 26.25 -29.94 7.81
N GLN A 918 26.45 -30.13 9.12
CA GLN A 918 27.73 -29.86 9.73
C GLN A 918 28.73 -30.83 9.14
N SER A 919 29.70 -30.26 8.41
CA SER A 919 30.95 -30.89 8.04
C SER A 919 31.43 -31.79 9.17
N THR A 920 31.57 -33.07 8.87
CA THR A 920 32.33 -34.03 9.65
C THR A 920 33.79 -33.61 9.69
N HIS A 921 34.12 -32.58 10.48
CA HIS A 921 35.49 -32.39 10.92
C HIS A 921 35.79 -33.40 12.01
N SER A 922 36.48 -34.45 11.55
CA SER A 922 37.20 -35.44 12.31
C SER A 922 37.87 -34.82 13.54
N LYS A 923 37.70 -35.52 14.67
CA LYS A 923 38.53 -35.38 15.87
C LYS A 923 40.01 -35.34 15.47
N PRO A 924 40.84 -34.47 16.07
CA PRO A 924 42.27 -34.59 15.92
C PRO A 924 42.72 -35.87 16.63
N GLU A 925 43.30 -36.80 15.87
CA GLU A 925 44.08 -37.89 16.46
C GLU A 925 45.32 -37.28 17.12
N THR A 926 45.48 -37.62 18.39
CA THR A 926 46.70 -37.49 19.17
C THR A 926 47.90 -38.10 18.45
N LYS A 927 48.91 -37.27 18.13
CA LYS A 927 50.32 -37.51 18.47
C LYS A 927 51.14 -36.24 18.34
#